data_AF-A0A5B8MQU3-F1
#
_entry.id   AF-A0A5B8MQU3-F1
#
_cell.length_a   1.000
_cell.length_b   1.000
_cell.length_c   1.000
_cell.angle_alpha   90.00
_cell.angle_beta   90.00
_cell.angle_gamma   90.00
#
_symmetry.space_group_name_H-M   'P 1'
#
loop_
_entity.id
_entity.type
_entity.pdbx_description
1 polymer ?
#
loop_
_entity_poly.entity_id
_entity_poly.type
_entity_poly.pdbx_seq_one_letter_code
_entity_poly.pdbx_strand_id
1 'polypeptide(L)'
;MARFLFALVCLGVVVLGEVEGKCPYHALWMPNSPHKLPEDHPSMKMYTVDVHKRRALQQEPTPRAADFEGKGVGTCEYVNPFTQGQTCVQMTGSSYEDEAAAKAWCDAPGLPGAVGTFTKGGSCAAFQDENFAGVCVNDEGTPQETASAFVEVPGNALASCTTTIMGCETFGGGAWIGAKCVKDEDDESMKNVIAVPEGSTTPLAEGECKLQAGIAGGGHMDMNAFWTSACANSNSSYSMPRRWQADTRTITTQKDRSVTVGHVWYDLENNRRREDSFLVEGELNVFQEAKNSTFLHFGPRFYMIDWNEDGTHKCTIADSPVGILRPNWIIDAEGYDAVNQYLGTEYMMYEGNYRRVKKFRKTEPLEDAYMIQSFDDEEDWDTPEGKKRRPLNRQTPGAPFQGDAVNQYFNHSTDFSDDVFDIYKVLDCVERDFNRTEFAERQEQLAAEQGVEFDASAPGLNLNSSFHVDSGVLDVECKECDIEYAVRSVDGGKEEESPDDIEEPAAEAEPAESGGAAVPPGASNTPDFEGSQEVNDEVSVEWKYHSANSTLMITATLDKDAWFSIAFPEIECLMEPAVSVIAIPDGDQVLSNRYSINSHAMSGIQEMVGDDEGGIPSFSAGKVGPKVVIEIQKYVEDFSTPLSVTWARGFEQKLGYHGGNGKGCLSIAPGA
;
A
#
# COMPACT_ATOMS: atom_id res chain seq x y z
N MET A 1 -86.43 2.60 45.01
CA MET A 1 -86.46 3.98 45.54
C MET A 1 -86.31 3.89 47.07
N ALA A 2 -85.56 4.73 47.78
CA ALA A 2 -84.82 5.92 47.36
C ALA A 2 -83.46 6.08 48.11
N ARG A 3 -82.67 7.05 47.63
CA ARG A 3 -81.34 7.50 48.06
C ARG A 3 -81.04 7.50 49.57
N PHE A 4 -79.78 7.25 49.92
CA PHE A 4 -78.95 8.28 50.58
C PHE A 4 -77.47 8.12 50.20
N LEU A 5 -76.67 9.19 50.34
CA LEU A 5 -75.24 9.22 50.02
C LEU A 5 -74.39 8.75 51.21
N PHE A 6 -73.26 8.13 50.92
CA PHE A 6 -72.01 8.40 51.63
C PHE A 6 -70.85 8.35 50.62
N ALA A 7 -69.87 9.24 50.78
CA ALA A 7 -68.66 9.26 49.97
C ALA A 7 -67.50 8.62 50.73
N LEU A 8 -66.65 7.87 50.03
CA LEU A 8 -65.32 7.50 50.50
C LEU A 8 -64.33 7.56 49.32
N VAL A 9 -63.06 7.83 49.63
CA VAL A 9 -62.00 8.07 48.64
C VAL A 9 -61.36 6.75 48.22
N CYS A 10 -61.16 6.57 46.91
CA CYS A 10 -60.25 5.56 46.37
C CYS A 10 -59.03 6.27 45.76
N LEU A 11 -57.83 5.84 46.15
CA LEU A 11 -56.60 6.20 45.43
C LEU A 11 -56.58 5.48 44.08
N GLY A 12 -56.45 6.22 42.99
CA GLY A 12 -56.06 5.66 41.70
C GLY A 12 -54.55 5.56 41.62
N VAL A 13 -53.99 4.35 41.73
CA VAL A 13 -52.60 4.10 41.35
C VAL A 13 -52.53 4.11 39.83
N VAL A 14 -51.91 5.14 39.26
CA VAL A 14 -51.59 5.18 37.83
C VAL A 14 -50.35 4.33 37.62
N VAL A 15 -50.54 3.13 37.05
CA VAL A 15 -49.43 2.36 36.50
C VAL A 15 -49.03 3.03 35.20
N LEU A 16 -47.96 3.83 35.25
CA LEU A 16 -47.25 4.24 34.05
C LEU A 16 -46.50 3.00 33.54
N GLY A 17 -46.92 2.46 32.40
CA GLY A 17 -46.13 1.46 31.69
C GLY A 17 -44.90 2.13 31.06
N GLU A 18 -43.75 1.49 31.16
CA GLU A 18 -42.54 1.92 30.47
C GLU A 18 -42.77 1.81 28.96
N VAL A 19 -42.75 2.96 28.27
CA VAL A 19 -42.69 3.00 26.82
C VAL A 19 -41.22 2.89 26.45
N GLU A 20 -40.74 1.66 26.22
CA GLU A 20 -39.43 1.43 25.63
C GLU A 20 -39.36 2.18 24.29
N GLY A 21 -38.56 3.24 24.24
CA GLY A 21 -38.34 4.06 23.04
C GLY A 21 -37.48 3.34 22.01
N LYS A 22 -37.99 2.25 21.44
CA LYS A 22 -37.30 1.51 20.38
C LYS A 22 -37.20 2.41 19.15
N CYS A 23 -35.97 2.63 18.67
CA CYS A 23 -35.67 3.32 17.43
C CYS A 23 -36.66 2.88 16.32
N PRO A 24 -37.33 3.80 15.61
CA PRO A 24 -38.33 3.44 14.60
C PRO A 24 -37.75 2.64 13.43
N TYR A 25 -36.43 2.74 13.22
CA TYR A 25 -35.68 1.97 12.23
C TYR A 25 -35.13 0.64 12.77
N HIS A 26 -35.23 0.32 14.07
CA HIS A 26 -34.70 -0.92 14.66
C HIS A 26 -35.10 -2.19 13.87
N ALA A 27 -36.30 -2.21 13.27
CA ALA A 27 -36.80 -3.31 12.43
C ALA A 27 -36.16 -3.41 11.02
N LEU A 28 -35.24 -2.52 10.65
CA LEU A 28 -34.46 -2.53 9.41
C LEU A 28 -32.95 -2.72 9.67
N TRP A 29 -32.47 -2.29 10.85
CA TRP A 29 -31.09 -2.47 11.26
C TRP A 29 -30.86 -3.86 11.89
N MET A 30 -31.78 -4.31 12.75
CA MET A 30 -31.61 -5.49 13.62
C MET A 30 -32.25 -6.84 13.18
N PRO A 31 -32.90 -7.04 12.00
CA PRO A 31 -33.38 -8.38 11.62
C PRO A 31 -32.25 -9.39 11.39
N ASN A 32 -31.17 -8.92 10.74
CA ASN A 32 -30.05 -9.75 10.26
C ASN A 32 -28.70 -9.31 10.86
N SER A 33 -28.62 -8.12 11.47
CA SER A 33 -27.42 -7.67 12.20
C SER A 33 -27.37 -8.39 13.56
N PRO A 34 -26.20 -8.86 14.02
CA PRO A 34 -26.07 -9.59 15.27
C PRO A 34 -26.59 -8.74 16.42
N HIS A 35 -27.44 -9.33 17.26
CA HIS A 35 -27.70 -8.75 18.57
C HIS A 35 -26.34 -8.54 19.26
N LYS A 36 -26.11 -7.34 19.85
CA LYS A 36 -24.89 -7.00 20.61
C LYS A 36 -24.37 -8.25 21.32
N LEU A 37 -23.10 -8.61 21.07
CA LEU A 37 -22.47 -9.73 21.77
C LEU A 37 -22.79 -9.61 23.28
N PRO A 38 -23.35 -10.66 23.92
CA PRO A 38 -23.94 -10.54 25.25
C PRO A 38 -23.05 -9.80 26.26
N GLU A 39 -23.63 -9.09 27.24
CA GLU A 39 -22.85 -8.29 28.20
C GLU A 39 -21.97 -9.13 29.16
N ASP A 40 -22.14 -10.44 29.14
CA ASP A 40 -21.29 -11.47 29.75
C ASP A 40 -20.27 -12.11 28.79
N HIS A 41 -20.30 -11.77 27.49
CA HIS A 41 -19.23 -12.10 26.55
C HIS A 41 -17.90 -11.49 27.04
N PRO A 42 -16.77 -12.23 27.07
CA PRO A 42 -15.57 -11.83 27.82
C PRO A 42 -14.85 -10.54 27.39
N SER A 43 -15.33 -9.82 26.38
CA SER A 43 -14.65 -8.71 25.69
C SER A 43 -15.24 -7.30 25.92
N MET A 44 -16.27 -7.14 26.76
CA MET A 44 -17.26 -6.05 26.63
C MET A 44 -17.30 -4.99 27.76
N LYS A 45 -16.18 -4.62 28.44
CA LYS A 45 -16.25 -3.77 29.66
C LYS A 45 -15.13 -2.71 29.83
N MET A 46 -15.37 -1.45 29.43
CA MET A 46 -15.18 -0.21 30.25
C MET A 46 -15.48 1.14 29.51
N TYR A 47 -16.18 2.07 30.20
CA TYR A 47 -16.25 3.58 30.16
C TYR A 47 -16.17 4.44 28.85
N THR A 48 -16.91 5.59 28.80
CA THR A 48 -16.86 6.68 27.77
C THR A 48 -17.55 8.02 28.20
N VAL A 49 -17.20 9.21 27.64
CA VAL A 49 -17.95 10.53 27.75
C VAL A 49 -17.82 11.43 26.47
N ASP A 50 -18.77 12.35 26.21
CA ASP A 50 -18.99 13.21 25.00
C ASP A 50 -18.73 14.74 25.16
N VAL A 51 -18.50 15.49 24.05
CA VAL A 51 -19.01 16.86 23.69
C VAL A 51 -18.86 17.11 22.15
N HIS A 52 -19.64 18.06 21.56
CA HIS A 52 -19.80 18.40 20.11
C HIS A 52 -19.51 19.92 19.80
N LYS A 53 -19.41 20.55 18.60
CA LYS A 53 -19.06 20.38 17.12
C LYS A 53 -19.47 21.74 16.38
N ARG A 54 -19.05 22.06 15.11
CA ARG A 54 -19.53 23.15 14.11
C ARG A 54 -18.69 24.46 13.90
N ARG A 55 -18.70 25.25 12.76
CA ARG A 55 -19.28 25.22 11.36
C ARG A 55 -18.93 26.46 10.42
N ALA A 56 -18.47 26.22 9.16
CA ALA A 56 -18.65 26.83 7.79
C ALA A 56 -18.94 28.35 7.44
N LEU A 57 -18.45 28.79 6.24
CA LEU A 57 -18.88 29.94 5.35
C LEU A 57 -18.33 29.78 3.88
N GLN A 58 -19.16 29.78 2.79
CA GLN A 58 -19.40 30.80 1.70
C GLN A 58 -18.38 30.96 0.53
N GLN A 59 -18.87 31.29 -0.70
CA GLN A 59 -18.19 31.18 -2.02
C GLN A 59 -18.04 32.50 -2.83
N GLU A 60 -17.11 32.53 -3.79
CA GLU A 60 -16.74 33.60 -4.76
C GLU A 60 -16.85 33.09 -6.25
N PRO A 61 -16.62 33.90 -7.31
CA PRO A 61 -16.89 33.49 -8.71
C PRO A 61 -15.72 32.77 -9.42
N THR A 62 -16.07 31.91 -10.38
CA THR A 62 -15.17 30.92 -11.03
C THR A 62 -14.06 31.53 -11.93
N PRO A 63 -12.77 31.17 -11.74
CA PRO A 63 -11.64 31.58 -12.58
C PRO A 63 -11.46 30.73 -13.86
N ARG A 64 -10.48 31.07 -14.72
CA ARG A 64 -10.18 30.35 -15.99
C ARG A 64 -8.68 30.11 -16.14
N ALA A 65 -8.28 29.09 -16.91
CA ALA A 65 -6.88 28.65 -17.05
C ALA A 65 -5.88 29.76 -17.41
N ALA A 66 -6.25 30.65 -18.34
CA ALA A 66 -5.41 31.78 -18.76
C ALA A 66 -5.30 32.91 -17.73
N ASP A 67 -6.11 32.91 -16.67
CA ASP A 67 -6.00 33.89 -15.59
C ASP A 67 -4.78 33.61 -14.68
N PHE A 68 -4.17 32.41 -14.77
CA PHE A 68 -3.00 31.96 -13.99
C PHE A 68 -1.64 32.11 -14.70
N GLU A 69 -1.60 32.35 -16.02
CA GLU A 69 -0.33 32.49 -16.75
C GLU A 69 0.51 33.67 -16.22
N GLY A 70 1.77 33.39 -15.87
CA GLY A 70 2.72 34.38 -15.35
C GLY A 70 2.28 35.08 -14.05
N LYS A 71 1.44 34.42 -13.23
CA LYS A 71 1.01 34.93 -11.91
C LYS A 71 1.92 34.47 -10.78
N GLY A 72 1.70 35.03 -9.59
CA GLY A 72 2.45 34.65 -8.40
C GLY A 72 3.88 35.17 -8.39
N VAL A 73 4.70 34.65 -7.48
CA VAL A 73 6.11 35.10 -7.32
C VAL A 73 7.09 34.31 -8.19
N GLY A 74 6.66 33.19 -8.77
CA GLY A 74 7.44 32.33 -9.66
C GLY A 74 6.78 30.98 -9.92
N THR A 75 7.54 30.07 -10.52
CA THR A 75 7.15 28.67 -10.75
C THR A 75 8.01 27.70 -9.96
N CYS A 76 7.45 26.51 -9.72
CA CYS A 76 8.18 25.33 -9.28
C CYS A 76 8.10 24.24 -10.34
N GLU A 77 9.23 23.68 -10.77
CA GLU A 77 9.26 22.57 -11.73
C GLU A 77 9.87 21.30 -11.11
N TYR A 78 9.15 20.19 -11.14
CA TYR A 78 9.57 18.89 -10.58
C TYR A 78 9.09 17.72 -11.46
N VAL A 79 9.72 16.55 -11.32
CA VAL A 79 9.18 15.29 -11.89
C VAL A 79 8.12 14.75 -10.93
N ASN A 80 6.89 14.60 -11.43
CA ASN A 80 5.76 14.13 -10.62
C ASN A 80 5.81 12.61 -10.48
N PRO A 81 5.82 12.04 -9.26
CA PRO A 81 6.02 10.61 -9.05
C PRO A 81 4.87 9.75 -9.62
N PHE A 82 3.66 10.29 -9.72
CA PHE A 82 2.50 9.55 -10.24
C PHE A 82 2.47 9.45 -11.77
N THR A 83 2.86 10.52 -12.47
CA THR A 83 2.81 10.58 -13.95
C THR A 83 4.16 10.32 -14.60
N GLN A 84 5.24 10.33 -13.81
CA GLN A 84 6.65 10.30 -14.25
C GLN A 84 7.00 11.45 -15.22
N GLY A 85 6.17 12.49 -15.28
CA GLY A 85 6.30 13.63 -16.17
C GLY A 85 6.72 14.92 -15.44
N GLN A 86 7.40 15.80 -16.17
CA GLN A 86 7.71 17.14 -15.67
C GLN A 86 6.41 17.91 -15.41
N THR A 87 6.15 18.25 -14.16
CA THR A 87 5.03 19.09 -13.72
C THR A 87 5.56 20.47 -13.36
N CYS A 88 4.85 21.51 -13.78
CA CYS A 88 5.15 22.89 -13.39
C CYS A 88 3.98 23.48 -12.62
N VAL A 89 4.27 24.14 -11.51
CA VAL A 89 3.30 24.74 -10.60
C VAL A 89 3.57 26.23 -10.49
N GLN A 90 2.55 27.04 -10.76
CA GLN A 90 2.57 28.49 -10.62
C GLN A 90 2.16 28.87 -9.19
N MET A 91 2.99 29.65 -8.50
CA MET A 91 2.87 29.92 -7.05
C MET A 91 1.99 31.15 -6.79
N THR A 92 0.67 31.04 -6.97
CA THR A 92 -0.24 32.20 -7.18
C THR A 92 -0.85 32.82 -5.93
N GLY A 93 -1.05 32.05 -4.86
CA GLY A 93 -1.63 32.48 -3.59
C GLY A 93 -0.75 33.44 -2.78
N SER A 94 -1.37 34.25 -1.91
CA SER A 94 -0.68 35.32 -1.18
C SER A 94 0.31 34.86 -0.10
N SER A 95 0.24 33.60 0.37
CA SER A 95 1.30 32.98 1.19
C SER A 95 2.61 32.83 0.43
N TYR A 96 2.59 32.88 -0.90
CA TYR A 96 3.77 32.82 -1.76
C TYR A 96 4.24 34.20 -2.24
N GLU A 97 3.70 35.32 -1.73
CA GLU A 97 4.28 36.65 -2.01
C GLU A 97 5.73 36.79 -1.50
N ASP A 98 6.13 35.98 -0.52
CA ASP A 98 7.53 35.79 -0.14
C ASP A 98 8.20 34.69 -1.00
N GLU A 99 9.27 35.08 -1.68
CA GLU A 99 10.16 34.18 -2.43
C GLU A 99 10.72 33.05 -1.55
N ALA A 100 10.97 33.29 -0.27
CA ALA A 100 11.44 32.26 0.64
C ALA A 100 10.37 31.19 0.94
N ALA A 101 9.10 31.59 1.06
CA ALA A 101 7.98 30.66 1.24
C ALA A 101 7.69 29.87 -0.04
N ALA A 102 7.69 30.54 -1.20
CA ALA A 102 7.52 29.88 -2.50
C ALA A 102 8.65 28.88 -2.81
N LYS A 103 9.90 29.22 -2.46
CA LYS A 103 11.02 28.28 -2.56
C LYS A 103 10.91 27.13 -1.55
N ALA A 104 10.56 27.40 -0.29
CA ALA A 104 10.42 26.34 0.72
C ALA A 104 9.35 25.31 0.34
N TRP A 105 8.22 25.75 -0.22
CA TRP A 105 7.24 24.85 -0.82
C TRP A 105 7.81 24.09 -2.02
N CYS A 106 8.55 24.75 -2.91
CA CYS A 106 9.11 24.08 -4.09
C CYS A 106 10.19 23.03 -3.76
N ASP A 107 10.94 23.24 -2.68
CA ASP A 107 11.92 22.29 -2.16
C ASP A 107 11.26 21.02 -1.56
N ALA A 108 9.94 21.07 -1.25
CA ALA A 108 9.12 19.95 -0.78
C ALA A 108 7.63 20.15 -1.15
N PRO A 109 7.22 19.92 -2.42
CA PRO A 109 5.96 20.41 -2.99
C PRO A 109 4.73 19.55 -2.64
N GLY A 110 4.62 19.10 -1.39
CA GLY A 110 3.53 18.25 -0.89
C GLY A 110 3.49 16.83 -1.47
N LEU A 111 4.45 16.44 -2.31
CA LEU A 111 4.52 15.13 -2.95
C LEU A 111 5.77 14.35 -2.50
N PRO A 112 5.62 13.16 -1.88
CA PRO A 112 6.74 12.36 -1.41
C PRO A 112 7.82 12.12 -2.47
N GLY A 113 9.05 12.52 -2.16
CA GLY A 113 10.22 12.33 -3.05
C GLY A 113 10.39 13.38 -4.15
N ALA A 114 9.37 14.17 -4.48
CA ALA A 114 9.52 15.29 -5.40
C ALA A 114 10.39 16.39 -4.77
N VAL A 115 11.36 16.90 -5.53
CA VAL A 115 12.13 18.11 -5.19
C VAL A 115 12.13 19.00 -6.42
N GLY A 116 11.66 20.24 -6.27
CA GLY A 116 11.47 21.15 -7.39
C GLY A 116 12.58 22.18 -7.57
N THR A 117 12.70 22.67 -8.81
CA THR A 117 13.51 23.83 -9.15
C THR A 117 12.63 25.08 -9.14
N PHE A 118 12.81 25.94 -8.14
CA PHE A 118 12.09 27.21 -8.05
C PHE A 118 12.67 28.26 -9.01
N THR A 119 11.82 28.84 -9.87
CA THR A 119 12.18 29.91 -10.82
C THR A 119 11.37 31.17 -10.53
N LYS A 120 12.02 32.16 -9.88
CA LYS A 120 11.41 33.46 -9.57
C LYS A 120 10.93 34.18 -10.84
N GLY A 121 9.67 34.62 -10.84
CA GLY A 121 9.05 35.29 -11.98
C GLY A 121 8.91 34.44 -13.24
N GLY A 122 9.05 33.11 -13.12
CA GLY A 122 8.78 32.17 -14.21
C GLY A 122 7.29 32.09 -14.57
N SER A 123 7.01 31.49 -15.73
CA SER A 123 5.68 31.04 -16.13
C SER A 123 5.80 29.63 -16.68
N CYS A 124 4.87 28.74 -16.37
CA CYS A 124 4.98 27.35 -16.77
C CYS A 124 4.96 27.19 -18.29
N ALA A 125 5.97 26.51 -18.85
CA ALA A 125 6.09 26.29 -20.29
C ALA A 125 4.84 25.61 -20.90
N ALA A 126 4.15 24.78 -20.10
CA ALA A 126 2.87 24.16 -20.43
C ALA A 126 1.80 25.14 -20.95
N PHE A 127 1.73 26.38 -20.45
CA PHE A 127 0.77 27.39 -20.93
C PHE A 127 0.95 27.77 -22.41
N GLN A 128 2.12 27.47 -22.99
CA GLN A 128 2.48 27.76 -24.39
C GLN A 128 2.57 26.48 -25.26
N ASP A 129 2.21 25.32 -24.73
CA ASP A 129 2.19 24.05 -25.48
C ASP A 129 0.90 23.91 -26.32
N GLU A 130 0.99 23.35 -27.53
CA GLU A 130 -0.17 23.11 -28.38
C GLU A 130 -1.12 22.01 -27.84
N ASN A 131 -0.65 21.22 -26.88
CA ASN A 131 -1.39 20.19 -26.16
C ASN A 131 -1.72 20.59 -24.70
N PHE A 132 -1.66 21.89 -24.36
CA PHE A 132 -1.99 22.39 -23.02
C PHE A 132 -3.36 21.89 -22.54
N ALA A 133 -3.34 20.97 -21.57
CA ALA A 133 -4.52 20.27 -21.08
C ALA A 133 -5.44 21.23 -20.30
N GLY A 134 -4.85 22.00 -19.38
CA GLY A 134 -5.54 22.87 -18.44
C GLY A 134 -4.69 23.08 -17.17
N VAL A 135 -5.33 23.65 -16.16
CA VAL A 135 -4.73 23.94 -14.85
C VAL A 135 -5.45 23.15 -13.78
N CYS A 136 -4.72 22.51 -12.87
CA CYS A 136 -5.26 22.15 -11.57
C CYS A 136 -4.98 23.27 -10.57
N VAL A 137 -6.02 23.83 -9.97
CA VAL A 137 -5.90 24.89 -8.95
C VAL A 137 -6.17 24.29 -7.58
N ASN A 138 -5.10 24.07 -6.82
CA ASN A 138 -5.20 23.65 -5.43
C ASN A 138 -5.50 24.88 -4.56
N ASP A 139 -6.28 24.67 -3.49
CA ASP A 139 -6.60 25.69 -2.48
C ASP A 139 -7.26 26.98 -3.04
N GLU A 140 -8.04 26.83 -4.12
CA GLU A 140 -8.98 27.79 -4.76
C GLU A 140 -9.09 29.20 -4.10
N GLY A 141 -8.27 30.16 -4.54
CA GLY A 141 -8.33 31.56 -4.09
C GLY A 141 -7.96 31.84 -2.63
N THR A 142 -7.49 30.85 -1.87
CA THR A 142 -6.92 31.05 -0.53
C THR A 142 -5.50 31.64 -0.61
N PRO A 143 -4.88 32.04 0.52
CA PRO A 143 -3.45 32.39 0.53
C PRO A 143 -2.54 31.25 0.03
N GLN A 144 -2.95 29.99 0.12
CA GLN A 144 -2.18 28.80 -0.26
C GLN A 144 -2.37 28.40 -1.74
N GLU A 145 -3.12 29.16 -2.53
CA GLU A 145 -3.46 28.79 -3.91
C GLU A 145 -2.22 28.47 -4.77
N THR A 146 -2.23 27.30 -5.43
CA THR A 146 -1.22 26.92 -6.42
C THR A 146 -1.87 26.40 -7.70
N ALA A 147 -1.29 26.74 -8.86
CA ALA A 147 -1.85 26.44 -10.17
C ALA A 147 -0.90 25.55 -10.97
N SER A 148 -1.14 24.23 -10.94
CA SER A 148 -0.36 23.21 -11.66
C SER A 148 -0.78 23.15 -13.13
N ALA A 149 0.12 23.44 -14.06
CA ALA A 149 -0.16 23.51 -15.49
C ALA A 149 0.26 22.21 -16.20
N PHE A 150 -0.67 21.56 -16.90
CA PHE A 150 -0.46 20.24 -17.50
C PHE A 150 -0.54 20.26 -19.03
N VAL A 151 0.13 19.30 -19.66
CA VAL A 151 0.12 19.05 -21.11
C VAL A 151 -0.36 17.62 -21.34
N GLU A 152 -1.30 17.42 -22.25
CA GLU A 152 -1.71 16.09 -22.70
C GLU A 152 -0.57 15.47 -23.53
N VAL A 153 -0.17 14.23 -23.23
CA VAL A 153 0.86 13.51 -23.99
C VAL A 153 0.20 12.35 -24.77
N PRO A 154 -0.05 12.50 -26.09
CA PRO A 154 -0.74 11.49 -26.89
C PRO A 154 -0.04 10.12 -26.83
N GLY A 155 -0.78 9.11 -26.37
CA GLY A 155 -0.29 7.74 -26.22
C GLY A 155 0.28 7.40 -24.83
N ASN A 156 0.43 8.37 -23.92
CA ASN A 156 0.71 8.10 -22.51
C ASN A 156 -0.59 8.12 -21.69
N ALA A 157 -1.03 6.96 -21.19
CA ALA A 157 -2.24 6.84 -20.38
C ALA A 157 -2.19 7.69 -19.08
N LEU A 158 -1.01 7.83 -18.47
CA LEU A 158 -0.79 8.60 -17.23
C LEU A 158 -0.83 10.11 -17.44
N ALA A 159 -0.71 10.57 -18.70
CA ALA A 159 -0.79 11.98 -19.09
C ALA A 159 -1.90 12.21 -20.15
N SER A 160 -2.96 11.40 -20.09
CA SER A 160 -4.21 11.63 -20.80
C SER A 160 -5.04 12.73 -20.13
N CYS A 161 -5.96 13.36 -20.86
CA CYS A 161 -6.92 14.32 -20.28
C CYS A 161 -7.60 13.76 -19.02
N THR A 162 -8.11 12.54 -19.13
CA THR A 162 -8.87 11.83 -18.12
C THR A 162 -8.07 11.55 -16.85
N THR A 163 -6.86 10.99 -16.97
CA THR A 163 -5.98 10.77 -15.82
C THR A 163 -5.47 12.07 -15.21
N THR A 164 -5.34 13.15 -15.99
CA THR A 164 -4.93 14.47 -15.50
C THR A 164 -6.06 15.15 -14.72
N ILE A 165 -7.30 15.10 -15.21
CA ILE A 165 -8.50 15.61 -14.52
C ILE A 165 -8.72 14.85 -13.20
N MET A 166 -8.70 13.52 -13.25
CA MET A 166 -8.81 12.67 -12.05
C MET A 166 -7.64 12.93 -11.09
N GLY A 167 -6.41 13.04 -11.61
CA GLY A 167 -5.20 13.42 -10.86
C GLY A 167 -5.39 14.72 -10.08
N CYS A 168 -5.98 15.72 -10.72
CA CYS A 168 -6.32 17.00 -10.10
C CYS A 168 -7.41 16.86 -9.02
N GLU A 169 -8.62 16.47 -9.41
CA GLU A 169 -9.81 16.55 -8.57
C GLU A 169 -9.80 15.49 -7.45
N THR A 170 -9.27 14.29 -7.73
CA THR A 170 -9.30 13.15 -6.79
C THR A 170 -8.04 13.06 -5.94
N PHE A 171 -6.85 13.27 -6.52
CA PHE A 171 -5.58 13.06 -5.80
C PHE A 171 -5.02 14.37 -5.25
N GLY A 172 -4.77 15.35 -6.12
CA GLY A 172 -4.31 16.70 -5.72
C GLY A 172 -5.33 17.48 -4.88
N GLY A 173 -6.62 17.22 -5.05
CA GLY A 173 -7.70 17.89 -4.32
C GLY A 173 -7.98 19.32 -4.78
N GLY A 174 -7.56 19.68 -6.00
CA GLY A 174 -7.79 21.00 -6.60
C GLY A 174 -8.92 21.00 -7.64
N ALA A 175 -9.37 22.19 -8.03
CA ALA A 175 -10.33 22.37 -9.11
C ALA A 175 -9.64 22.22 -10.48
N TRP A 176 -10.20 21.38 -11.36
CA TRP A 176 -9.75 21.33 -12.74
C TRP A 176 -10.34 22.47 -13.58
N ILE A 177 -9.45 23.29 -14.15
CA ILE A 177 -9.80 24.39 -15.04
C ILE A 177 -9.25 24.07 -16.44
N GLY A 178 -10.09 23.41 -17.23
CA GLY A 178 -9.74 22.88 -18.54
C GLY A 178 -9.36 23.93 -19.59
N ALA A 179 -8.47 23.52 -20.50
CA ALA A 179 -8.14 24.24 -21.73
C ALA A 179 -8.43 23.36 -22.95
N LYS A 180 -7.51 22.46 -23.34
CA LYS A 180 -7.77 21.41 -24.34
C LYS A 180 -8.58 20.25 -23.76
N CYS A 181 -8.26 19.87 -22.52
CA CYS A 181 -8.96 18.82 -21.77
C CYS A 181 -10.14 19.43 -21.02
N VAL A 182 -11.30 19.41 -21.67
CA VAL A 182 -12.60 19.72 -21.04
C VAL A 182 -13.09 18.46 -20.34
N LYS A 183 -13.75 18.64 -19.18
CA LYS A 183 -14.46 17.55 -18.49
C LYS A 183 -15.78 17.29 -19.23
N ASP A 184 -15.74 16.41 -20.24
CA ASP A 184 -16.94 15.84 -20.85
C ASP A 184 -17.51 14.80 -19.88
N GLU A 185 -18.72 15.03 -19.38
CA GLU A 185 -19.39 14.10 -18.44
C GLU A 185 -19.80 12.78 -19.12
N ASP A 186 -19.71 12.72 -20.46
CA ASP A 186 -20.01 11.58 -21.33
C ASP A 186 -18.73 10.89 -21.90
N ASP A 187 -17.51 11.20 -21.46
CA ASP A 187 -16.28 10.69 -22.11
C ASP A 187 -16.01 9.19 -21.84
N GLU A 188 -16.24 8.38 -22.88
CA GLU A 188 -15.92 6.94 -22.98
C GLU A 188 -14.46 6.58 -22.65
N SER A 189 -13.51 7.54 -22.69
CA SER A 189 -12.10 7.30 -22.32
C SER A 189 -11.91 6.96 -20.84
N MET A 190 -12.81 7.41 -19.94
CA MET A 190 -12.89 6.97 -18.54
C MET A 190 -13.03 5.44 -18.39
N LYS A 191 -13.53 4.74 -19.42
CA LYS A 191 -13.79 3.30 -19.35
C LYS A 191 -12.55 2.42 -19.54
N ASN A 192 -11.45 2.90 -20.13
CA ASN A 192 -10.42 2.02 -20.71
C ASN A 192 -9.03 2.10 -20.07
N VAL A 193 -8.80 1.29 -19.03
CA VAL A 193 -7.46 0.82 -18.61
C VAL A 193 -7.60 -0.65 -18.18
N ILE A 194 -6.50 -1.42 -18.33
CA ILE A 194 -6.38 -2.89 -18.17
C ILE A 194 -7.01 -3.68 -19.33
N ALA A 195 -6.17 -4.43 -20.04
CA ALA A 195 -6.60 -5.43 -21.03
C ALA A 195 -6.68 -6.82 -20.38
N VAL A 196 -7.62 -7.64 -20.84
CA VAL A 196 -7.84 -9.02 -20.34
C VAL A 196 -6.60 -9.89 -20.62
N PRO A 197 -6.15 -10.76 -19.68
CA PRO A 197 -5.00 -11.63 -19.89
C PRO A 197 -5.12 -12.57 -21.11
N GLU A 198 -4.00 -12.78 -21.82
CA GLU A 198 -3.91 -13.81 -22.87
C GLU A 198 -4.11 -15.21 -22.25
N GLY A 199 -5.28 -15.79 -22.49
CA GLY A 199 -5.67 -17.10 -21.97
C GLY A 199 -7.17 -17.26 -21.79
N SER A 200 -7.88 -16.18 -21.46
CA SER A 200 -9.36 -16.22 -21.41
C SER A 200 -9.94 -16.36 -22.81
N THR A 201 -10.54 -17.52 -23.09
CA THR A 201 -11.23 -17.80 -24.36
C THR A 201 -12.68 -17.30 -24.39
N THR A 202 -13.15 -16.68 -23.30
CA THR A 202 -14.47 -16.05 -23.23
C THR A 202 -14.30 -14.52 -23.34
N PRO A 203 -14.91 -13.85 -24.34
CA PRO A 203 -14.94 -12.40 -24.37
C PRO A 203 -15.78 -11.90 -23.20
N LEU A 204 -15.13 -11.28 -22.22
CA LEU A 204 -15.76 -10.63 -21.09
C LEU A 204 -16.66 -9.47 -21.56
N ALA A 205 -17.73 -9.19 -20.82
CA ALA A 205 -18.59 -8.04 -21.08
C ALA A 205 -17.93 -6.72 -20.64
N GLU A 206 -18.41 -5.60 -21.19
CA GLU A 206 -17.94 -4.26 -20.79
C GLU A 206 -18.17 -4.02 -19.29
N GLY A 207 -17.09 -3.78 -18.54
CA GLY A 207 -17.11 -3.65 -17.07
C GLY A 207 -16.97 -4.96 -16.29
N GLU A 208 -17.02 -6.13 -16.93
CA GLU A 208 -16.82 -7.42 -16.26
C GLU A 208 -15.36 -7.55 -15.79
N CYS A 209 -15.15 -7.94 -14.53
CA CYS A 209 -13.84 -8.12 -13.89
C CYS A 209 -12.93 -6.87 -13.79
N LYS A 210 -13.35 -5.68 -14.24
CA LYS A 210 -12.46 -4.51 -14.29
C LYS A 210 -12.04 -4.03 -12.90
N LEU A 211 -10.74 -3.75 -12.74
CA LEU A 211 -10.12 -3.22 -11.52
C LEU A 211 -9.74 -1.75 -11.65
N GLN A 212 -9.48 -1.10 -10.52
CA GLN A 212 -9.02 0.30 -10.47
C GLN A 212 -8.03 0.53 -9.33
N ALA A 213 -7.05 1.41 -9.55
CA ALA A 213 -6.12 1.86 -8.52
C ALA A 213 -6.87 2.61 -7.39
N GLY A 214 -6.47 2.35 -6.15
CA GLY A 214 -7.05 2.94 -4.94
C GLY A 214 -6.11 2.68 -3.75
N ILE A 215 -6.54 3.05 -2.53
CA ILE A 215 -5.71 3.07 -1.30
C ILE A 215 -5.19 1.68 -0.86
N ALA A 216 -5.59 0.59 -1.55
CA ALA A 216 -5.06 -0.76 -1.37
C ALA A 216 -4.54 -1.33 -2.71
N GLY A 217 -3.44 -0.79 -3.25
CA GLY A 217 -2.64 -1.34 -4.36
C GLY A 217 -3.36 -1.70 -5.67
N GLY A 218 -4.60 -1.25 -5.90
CA GLY A 218 -5.43 -1.69 -7.03
C GLY A 218 -6.30 -2.93 -6.78
N GLY A 219 -6.52 -3.34 -5.53
CA GLY A 219 -7.46 -4.41 -5.18
C GLY A 219 -8.95 -4.05 -5.31
N HIS A 220 -9.26 -2.81 -5.69
CA HIS A 220 -10.62 -2.33 -5.87
C HIS A 220 -11.21 -2.75 -7.22
N MET A 221 -12.51 -3.01 -7.24
CA MET A 221 -13.29 -2.99 -8.48
C MET A 221 -13.26 -1.58 -9.08
N ASP A 222 -13.36 -1.47 -10.41
CA ASP A 222 -13.79 -0.21 -11.02
C ASP A 222 -15.20 0.16 -10.53
N MET A 223 -15.51 1.45 -10.45
CA MET A 223 -16.78 1.95 -9.92
C MET A 223 -18.04 1.39 -10.62
N ASN A 224 -17.95 1.04 -11.91
CA ASN A 224 -19.05 0.48 -12.71
C ASN A 224 -18.92 -1.04 -12.95
N ALA A 225 -17.86 -1.68 -12.43
CA ALA A 225 -17.58 -3.08 -12.68
C ALA A 225 -18.52 -4.05 -11.94
N PHE A 226 -18.53 -5.31 -12.40
CA PHE A 226 -19.20 -6.43 -11.73
C PHE A 226 -18.30 -7.68 -11.79
N TRP A 227 -18.44 -8.57 -10.80
CA TRP A 227 -17.60 -9.76 -10.66
C TRP A 227 -18.36 -11.05 -10.96
N THR A 228 -17.74 -11.98 -11.70
CA THR A 228 -18.36 -13.25 -12.14
C THR A 228 -17.43 -14.44 -11.89
N SER A 229 -17.86 -15.66 -12.26
CA SER A 229 -17.01 -16.85 -12.22
C SER A 229 -15.91 -16.88 -13.31
N ALA A 230 -15.90 -15.92 -14.23
CA ALA A 230 -14.88 -15.79 -15.28
C ALA A 230 -13.65 -14.97 -14.85
N CYS A 231 -13.75 -14.21 -13.76
CA CYS A 231 -12.68 -13.36 -13.26
C CYS A 231 -11.59 -14.14 -12.50
N ALA A 232 -10.37 -13.58 -12.45
CA ALA A 232 -9.20 -14.19 -11.82
C ALA A 232 -9.48 -14.77 -10.41
N ASN A 233 -8.91 -15.96 -10.15
CA ASN A 233 -9.06 -16.81 -8.96
C ASN A 233 -10.48 -17.04 -8.40
N SER A 234 -11.56 -16.61 -9.07
CA SER A 234 -12.95 -16.72 -8.54
C SER A 234 -13.40 -18.16 -8.25
N ASN A 235 -12.72 -19.13 -8.87
CA ASN A 235 -12.96 -20.56 -8.66
C ASN A 235 -12.10 -21.16 -7.52
N SER A 236 -10.95 -20.56 -7.17
CA SER A 236 -10.02 -20.99 -6.12
C SER A 236 -10.69 -21.30 -4.77
N SER A 237 -10.26 -22.34 -4.06
CA SER A 237 -10.72 -22.64 -2.71
C SER A 237 -10.46 -21.50 -1.70
N TYR A 238 -9.45 -20.65 -1.95
CA TYR A 238 -9.10 -19.50 -1.12
C TYR A 238 -9.82 -18.21 -1.53
N SER A 239 -10.50 -18.18 -2.68
CA SER A 239 -11.36 -17.02 -3.00
C SER A 239 -12.65 -17.08 -2.18
N MET A 240 -12.98 -15.95 -1.56
CA MET A 240 -14.26 -15.77 -0.91
C MET A 240 -15.37 -15.82 -1.97
N PRO A 241 -16.58 -16.32 -1.62
CA PRO A 241 -17.74 -16.30 -2.49
C PRO A 241 -18.00 -14.92 -3.07
N ARG A 242 -18.67 -14.85 -4.23
CA ARG A 242 -19.09 -13.57 -4.79
C ARG A 242 -20.17 -12.92 -3.94
N ARG A 243 -20.89 -13.70 -3.13
CA ARG A 243 -21.84 -13.20 -2.13
C ARG A 243 -21.66 -13.89 -0.78
N TRP A 244 -21.27 -13.13 0.26
CA TRP A 244 -21.10 -13.64 1.63
C TRP A 244 -21.33 -12.59 2.71
N GLN A 245 -21.54 -13.06 3.94
CA GLN A 245 -21.64 -12.26 5.15
C GLN A 245 -20.88 -12.93 6.31
N ALA A 246 -20.47 -12.14 7.30
CA ALA A 246 -19.84 -12.61 8.54
C ALA A 246 -20.00 -11.59 9.68
N ASP A 247 -20.07 -12.07 10.92
CA ASP A 247 -19.85 -11.21 12.09
C ASP A 247 -18.39 -10.74 12.09
N THR A 248 -18.14 -9.49 12.48
CA THR A 248 -16.78 -8.92 12.52
C THR A 248 -16.34 -8.55 13.93
N ARG A 249 -15.03 -8.58 14.16
CA ARG A 249 -14.38 -7.89 15.28
C ARG A 249 -13.07 -7.29 14.80
N THR A 250 -12.98 -5.96 14.87
CA THR A 250 -11.77 -5.24 14.46
C THR A 250 -11.10 -4.61 15.68
N ILE A 251 -9.79 -4.82 15.78
CA ILE A 251 -8.93 -4.28 16.85
C ILE A 251 -7.91 -3.37 16.19
N THR A 252 -7.81 -2.11 16.63
CA THR A 252 -6.78 -1.18 16.17
C THR A 252 -5.55 -1.21 17.08
N THR A 253 -4.35 -0.97 16.53
CA THR A 253 -3.07 -1.03 17.26
C THR A 253 -2.60 0.31 17.84
N GLN A 254 -3.32 1.42 17.63
CA GLN A 254 -2.87 2.74 18.09
C GLN A 254 -2.74 2.86 19.62
N LYS A 255 -2.04 3.92 20.03
CA LYS A 255 -1.91 4.45 21.41
C LYS A 255 -3.19 4.27 22.23
N ASP A 256 -4.32 4.63 21.65
CA ASP A 256 -5.66 4.53 22.23
C ASP A 256 -6.49 3.44 21.52
N ARG A 257 -6.02 2.18 21.61
CA ARG A 257 -6.65 0.97 21.03
C ARG A 257 -8.17 1.03 21.12
N SER A 258 -8.81 0.92 19.96
CA SER A 258 -10.24 0.67 19.85
C SER A 258 -10.53 -0.78 19.49
N VAL A 259 -11.68 -1.26 19.95
CA VAL A 259 -12.29 -2.52 19.49
C VAL A 259 -13.69 -2.21 19.02
N THR A 260 -13.95 -2.54 17.77
CA THR A 260 -15.30 -2.60 17.20
C THR A 260 -15.71 -4.07 17.04
N VAL A 261 -16.99 -4.33 17.22
CA VAL A 261 -17.66 -5.57 16.78
C VAL A 261 -18.69 -5.18 15.74
N GLY A 262 -19.11 -6.09 14.87
CA GLY A 262 -19.93 -5.70 13.74
C GLY A 262 -20.44 -6.86 12.92
N HIS A 263 -20.88 -6.56 11.70
CA HIS A 263 -21.22 -7.54 10.69
C HIS A 263 -20.97 -6.94 9.31
N VAL A 264 -20.45 -7.75 8.39
CA VAL A 264 -20.11 -7.34 7.02
C VAL A 264 -20.89 -8.18 6.03
N TRP A 265 -21.38 -7.52 4.96
CA TRP A 265 -22.00 -8.14 3.79
C TRP A 265 -21.23 -7.71 2.55
N TYR A 266 -20.87 -8.69 1.72
CA TYR A 266 -20.23 -8.50 0.43
C TYR A 266 -21.08 -9.12 -0.68
N ASP A 267 -21.26 -8.38 -1.76
CA ASP A 267 -21.86 -8.85 -3.00
C ASP A 267 -21.06 -8.23 -4.16
N LEU A 268 -20.08 -9.00 -4.63
CA LEU A 268 -19.17 -8.67 -5.72
C LEU A 268 -19.88 -8.71 -7.08
N GLU A 269 -20.98 -9.46 -7.21
CA GLU A 269 -21.77 -9.51 -8.44
C GLU A 269 -22.49 -8.16 -8.70
N ASN A 270 -22.77 -7.40 -7.63
CA ASN A 270 -23.44 -6.10 -7.66
C ASN A 270 -22.57 -4.95 -7.13
N ASN A 271 -21.24 -5.14 -7.02
CA ASN A 271 -20.26 -4.14 -6.58
C ASN A 271 -20.68 -3.39 -5.30
N ARG A 272 -21.21 -4.14 -4.32
CA ARG A 272 -21.78 -3.58 -3.09
C ARG A 272 -21.27 -4.26 -1.81
N ARG A 273 -20.96 -3.42 -0.82
CA ARG A 273 -20.52 -3.78 0.54
C ARG A 273 -21.38 -3.05 1.56
N ARG A 274 -21.76 -3.73 2.65
CA ARG A 274 -22.26 -3.12 3.88
C ARG A 274 -21.38 -3.56 5.03
N GLU A 275 -21.10 -2.67 5.97
CA GLU A 275 -20.44 -2.97 7.24
C GLU A 275 -21.16 -2.22 8.36
N ASP A 276 -21.78 -2.97 9.27
CA ASP A 276 -22.25 -2.46 10.55
C ASP A 276 -21.09 -2.54 11.54
N SER A 277 -20.85 -1.49 12.33
CA SER A 277 -19.83 -1.45 13.37
C SER A 277 -20.35 -0.80 14.65
N PHE A 278 -20.00 -1.40 15.78
CA PHE A 278 -20.35 -1.00 17.14
C PHE A 278 -19.06 -0.88 17.96
N LEU A 279 -18.75 0.32 18.45
CA LEU A 279 -17.58 0.58 19.30
C LEU A 279 -17.81 0.03 20.73
N VAL A 280 -16.94 -0.89 21.17
CA VAL A 280 -17.07 -1.58 22.48
C VAL A 280 -15.92 -1.32 23.45
N GLU A 281 -14.77 -0.88 22.94
CA GLU A 281 -13.57 -0.50 23.70
C GLU A 281 -12.87 0.65 22.94
N GLY A 282 -12.24 1.59 23.65
CA GLY A 282 -11.55 2.75 23.06
C GLY A 282 -12.46 3.92 22.69
N GLU A 283 -11.90 4.89 21.97
CA GLU A 283 -12.59 6.12 21.54
C GLU A 283 -13.09 6.05 20.09
N LEU A 284 -13.89 7.05 19.68
CA LEU A 284 -14.33 7.21 18.29
C LEU A 284 -13.14 7.57 17.41
N ASN A 285 -12.95 6.86 16.30
CA ASN A 285 -11.96 7.28 15.30
C ASN A 285 -12.42 8.55 14.56
N VAL A 286 -11.51 9.21 13.85
CA VAL A 286 -11.75 10.54 13.24
C VAL A 286 -12.89 10.57 12.20
N PHE A 287 -13.29 9.40 11.68
CA PHE A 287 -14.35 9.22 10.70
C PHE A 287 -15.73 8.89 11.33
N GLN A 288 -15.82 8.65 12.64
CA GLN A 288 -17.07 8.33 13.35
C GLN A 288 -17.56 9.52 14.18
N GLU A 289 -18.87 9.78 14.14
CA GLU A 289 -19.53 10.75 15.03
C GLU A 289 -20.46 10.11 16.07
N ALA A 290 -20.71 8.80 15.98
CA ALA A 290 -21.45 8.00 16.96
C ALA A 290 -20.79 6.63 17.19
N LYS A 291 -21.11 5.97 18.32
CA LYS A 291 -20.57 4.64 18.66
C LYS A 291 -21.00 3.53 17.70
N ASN A 292 -22.15 3.71 17.06
CA ASN A 292 -22.66 2.77 16.09
C ASN A 292 -22.64 3.47 14.73
N SER A 293 -22.06 2.80 13.73
CA SER A 293 -21.93 3.32 12.37
C SER A 293 -22.21 2.22 11.37
N THR A 294 -22.98 2.50 10.32
CA THR A 294 -23.07 1.62 9.14
C THR A 294 -22.45 2.32 7.95
N PHE A 295 -21.55 1.61 7.28
CA PHE A 295 -20.92 2.00 6.04
C PHE A 295 -21.51 1.19 4.89
N LEU A 296 -21.97 1.87 3.84
CA LEU A 296 -22.34 1.25 2.57
C LEU A 296 -21.38 1.76 1.49
N HIS A 297 -20.92 0.86 0.62
CA HIS A 297 -20.15 1.22 -0.57
C HIS A 297 -20.78 0.50 -1.76
N PHE A 298 -21.35 1.26 -2.70
CA PHE A 298 -22.04 0.78 -3.90
C PHE A 298 -21.38 1.43 -5.12
N GLY A 299 -20.48 0.71 -5.79
CA GLY A 299 -19.75 1.21 -6.96
C GLY A 299 -19.18 2.63 -6.74
N PRO A 300 -19.68 3.67 -7.44
CA PRO A 300 -19.22 5.05 -7.32
C PRO A 300 -19.67 5.80 -6.05
N ARG A 301 -20.27 5.16 -5.03
CA ARG A 301 -20.82 5.87 -3.86
C ARG A 301 -20.58 5.23 -2.51
N PHE A 302 -20.24 6.08 -1.54
CA PHE A 302 -20.25 5.80 -0.11
C PHE A 302 -21.50 6.37 0.56
N TYR A 303 -22.05 5.62 1.53
CA TYR A 303 -23.00 6.14 2.52
C TYR A 303 -22.43 5.84 3.90
N MET A 304 -22.18 6.90 4.67
CA MET A 304 -21.71 6.83 6.05
C MET A 304 -22.87 7.20 6.95
N ILE A 305 -23.30 6.28 7.81
CA ILE A 305 -24.50 6.42 8.63
C ILE A 305 -24.14 6.24 10.12
N ASP A 306 -23.84 7.33 10.80
CA ASP A 306 -23.69 7.38 12.26
C ASP A 306 -25.07 7.34 12.93
N TRP A 307 -25.24 6.54 14.00
CA TRP A 307 -26.53 6.38 14.67
C TRP A 307 -26.42 6.08 16.17
N ASN A 308 -27.48 6.43 16.90
CA ASN A 308 -27.62 6.22 18.34
C ASN A 308 -28.81 5.31 18.67
N GLU A 309 -28.81 4.74 19.87
CA GLU A 309 -29.85 3.80 20.34
C GLU A 309 -31.25 4.44 20.45
N ASP A 310 -31.32 5.78 20.60
CA ASP A 310 -32.57 6.54 20.59
C ASP A 310 -33.18 6.74 19.18
N GLY A 311 -32.47 6.30 18.13
CA GLY A 311 -32.88 6.43 16.73
C GLY A 311 -32.51 7.75 16.06
N THR A 312 -31.81 8.66 16.75
CA THR A 312 -31.12 9.76 16.09
C THR A 312 -29.99 9.22 15.22
N HIS A 313 -29.82 9.82 14.04
CA HIS A 313 -28.83 9.40 13.06
C HIS A 313 -28.35 10.58 12.22
N LYS A 314 -27.21 10.40 11.56
CA LYS A 314 -26.64 11.27 10.54
C LYS A 314 -26.23 10.40 9.36
N CYS A 315 -26.92 10.53 8.24
CA CYS A 315 -26.51 9.89 6.99
C CYS A 315 -25.82 10.93 6.09
N THR A 316 -24.60 10.65 5.66
CA THR A 316 -23.87 11.43 4.65
C THR A 316 -23.50 10.57 3.45
N ILE A 317 -23.77 11.08 2.26
CA ILE A 317 -23.32 10.50 0.99
C ILE A 317 -22.02 11.19 0.57
N ALA A 318 -21.08 10.42 0.02
CA ALA A 318 -19.95 10.94 -0.73
C ALA A 318 -19.75 10.07 -1.97
N ASP A 319 -19.33 10.66 -3.09
CA ASP A 319 -18.94 9.84 -4.24
C ASP A 319 -17.59 9.14 -3.96
N SER A 320 -17.43 7.95 -4.51
CA SER A 320 -16.24 7.11 -4.41
C SER A 320 -15.54 7.10 -5.76
N PRO A 321 -14.22 7.36 -5.82
CA PRO A 321 -13.47 7.25 -7.07
C PRO A 321 -13.29 5.80 -7.53
N VAL A 322 -13.62 4.80 -6.70
CA VAL A 322 -13.40 3.36 -6.93
C VAL A 322 -14.61 2.52 -6.48
N GLY A 323 -14.77 1.33 -7.05
CA GLY A 323 -15.68 0.29 -6.54
C GLY A 323 -15.14 -0.40 -5.28
N ILE A 324 -15.86 -1.42 -4.80
CA ILE A 324 -15.52 -2.08 -3.52
C ILE A 324 -14.15 -2.78 -3.55
N LEU A 325 -13.44 -2.75 -2.42
CA LEU A 325 -12.23 -3.57 -2.23
C LEU A 325 -12.62 -5.04 -2.28
N ARG A 326 -12.17 -5.77 -3.31
CA ARG A 326 -12.48 -7.19 -3.50
C ARG A 326 -11.77 -7.99 -2.41
N PRO A 327 -12.45 -8.82 -1.60
CA PRO A 327 -11.77 -9.61 -0.57
C PRO A 327 -10.70 -10.57 -1.12
N ASN A 328 -10.81 -10.96 -2.39
CA ASN A 328 -9.92 -11.89 -3.08
C ASN A 328 -8.62 -11.24 -3.59
N TRP A 329 -8.52 -9.91 -3.59
CA TRP A 329 -7.37 -9.19 -4.15
C TRP A 329 -6.00 -9.63 -3.61
N ILE A 330 -5.97 -10.15 -2.37
CA ILE A 330 -4.76 -10.57 -1.66
C ILE A 330 -4.17 -11.90 -2.18
N ILE A 331 -4.94 -12.67 -2.95
CA ILE A 331 -4.48 -13.89 -3.64
C ILE A 331 -4.34 -13.69 -5.16
N ASP A 332 -4.85 -12.59 -5.73
CA ASP A 332 -4.75 -12.30 -7.16
C ASP A 332 -3.40 -11.71 -7.56
N ALA A 333 -2.78 -12.22 -8.63
CA ALA A 333 -1.62 -11.61 -9.28
C ALA A 333 -1.91 -10.20 -9.85
N GLU A 334 -3.18 -9.79 -9.91
CA GLU A 334 -3.64 -8.49 -10.39
C GLU A 334 -3.51 -7.41 -9.30
N GLY A 335 -2.88 -6.28 -9.65
CA GLY A 335 -2.60 -5.14 -8.78
C GLY A 335 -1.36 -4.38 -9.28
N TYR A 336 -1.24 -3.10 -8.94
CA TYR A 336 -0.10 -2.28 -9.37
C TYR A 336 1.12 -2.60 -8.51
N ASP A 337 2.10 -3.31 -9.08
CA ASP A 337 3.37 -3.76 -8.44
C ASP A 337 3.24 -4.53 -7.11
N ALA A 338 2.00 -4.87 -6.71
CA ALA A 338 1.67 -5.46 -5.42
C ALA A 338 1.95 -6.97 -5.40
N VAL A 339 3.04 -7.38 -4.74
CA VAL A 339 3.52 -8.77 -4.72
C VAL A 339 2.69 -9.61 -3.73
N ASN A 340 2.16 -10.74 -4.19
CA ASN A 340 1.50 -11.74 -3.35
C ASN A 340 2.50 -12.80 -2.91
N GLN A 341 2.51 -13.15 -1.62
CA GLN A 341 3.40 -14.19 -1.09
C GLN A 341 2.66 -15.09 -0.10
N TYR A 342 2.91 -16.40 -0.18
CA TYR A 342 2.44 -17.37 0.81
C TYR A 342 3.42 -17.44 1.99
N LEU A 343 2.90 -17.23 3.20
CA LEU A 343 3.67 -17.20 4.44
C LEU A 343 3.75 -18.57 5.15
N GLY A 344 3.27 -19.64 4.51
CA GLY A 344 3.24 -20.96 5.12
C GLY A 344 1.95 -21.28 5.90
N THR A 345 2.03 -22.35 6.69
CA THR A 345 0.93 -22.87 7.50
C THR A 345 1.30 -22.83 8.99
N GLU A 346 0.41 -22.33 9.84
CA GLU A 346 0.63 -22.28 11.30
C GLU A 346 -0.59 -22.78 12.08
N TYR A 347 -0.48 -22.81 13.41
CA TYR A 347 -1.63 -22.96 14.32
C TYR A 347 -1.96 -21.62 14.98
N MET A 348 -3.05 -20.99 14.58
CA MET A 348 -3.55 -19.74 15.17
C MET A 348 -4.60 -20.04 16.25
N MET A 349 -4.58 -19.29 17.36
CA MET A 349 -5.64 -19.35 18.36
C MET A 349 -6.84 -18.52 17.89
N TYR A 350 -8.00 -19.17 17.73
CA TYR A 350 -9.19 -18.62 17.11
C TYR A 350 -10.44 -19.25 17.75
N GLU A 351 -11.43 -18.43 18.14
CA GLU A 351 -12.61 -18.87 18.92
C GLU A 351 -12.23 -19.70 20.18
N GLY A 352 -11.09 -19.37 20.82
CA GLY A 352 -10.58 -20.09 21.99
C GLY A 352 -9.97 -21.47 21.71
N ASN A 353 -9.89 -21.89 20.44
CA ASN A 353 -9.32 -23.17 19.99
C ASN A 353 -8.09 -22.92 19.11
N TYR A 354 -7.21 -23.92 18.95
CA TYR A 354 -6.16 -23.84 17.93
C TYR A 354 -6.68 -24.37 16.60
N ARG A 355 -6.65 -23.54 15.55
CA ARG A 355 -6.96 -23.92 14.17
C ARG A 355 -5.68 -23.93 13.35
N ARG A 356 -5.54 -24.88 12.42
CA ARG A 356 -4.49 -24.84 11.39
C ARG A 356 -4.92 -23.85 10.30
N VAL A 357 -4.04 -22.93 9.93
CA VAL A 357 -4.36 -21.82 9.01
C VAL A 357 -3.25 -21.61 7.98
N LYS A 358 -3.64 -21.26 6.76
CA LYS A 358 -2.72 -20.81 5.70
C LYS A 358 -2.75 -19.29 5.60
N LYS A 359 -1.57 -18.67 5.51
CA LYS A 359 -1.41 -17.21 5.48
C LYS A 359 -0.88 -16.71 4.14
N PHE A 360 -1.44 -15.62 3.66
CA PHE A 360 -0.97 -14.90 2.48
C PHE A 360 -0.75 -13.44 2.85
N ARG A 361 0.31 -12.83 2.31
CA ARG A 361 0.54 -11.39 2.37
C ARG A 361 0.50 -10.78 0.97
N LYS A 362 0.05 -9.54 0.87
CA LYS A 362 0.17 -8.70 -0.33
C LYS A 362 0.73 -7.34 0.04
N THR A 363 1.72 -6.88 -0.74
CA THR A 363 2.29 -5.54 -0.57
C THR A 363 1.19 -4.50 -0.77
N GLU A 364 1.10 -3.54 0.16
CA GLU A 364 0.37 -2.30 -0.04
C GLU A 364 1.41 -1.26 -0.54
N PRO A 365 1.35 -0.80 -1.80
CA PRO A 365 2.41 0.03 -2.40
C PRO A 365 2.51 1.49 -1.90
N LEU A 366 1.53 1.98 -1.14
CA LEU A 366 1.50 3.35 -0.60
C LEU A 366 2.02 3.42 0.85
N GLU A 367 1.94 2.31 1.58
CA GLU A 367 2.28 2.22 3.02
C GLU A 367 3.65 1.57 3.32
N ASP A 368 4.33 1.02 2.31
CA ASP A 368 5.49 0.10 2.46
C ASP A 368 5.25 -0.97 3.55
N ALA A 369 4.09 -1.62 3.46
CA ALA A 369 3.60 -2.54 4.46
C ALA A 369 2.82 -3.69 3.82
N TYR A 370 2.55 -4.74 4.61
CA TYR A 370 1.83 -5.92 4.14
C TYR A 370 0.44 -6.03 4.75
N MET A 371 -0.56 -6.13 3.89
CA MET A 371 -1.84 -6.74 4.29
C MET A 371 -1.60 -8.26 4.45
N ILE A 372 -2.14 -8.88 5.48
CA ILE A 372 -2.00 -10.33 5.73
C ILE A 372 -3.39 -10.96 5.97
N GLN A 373 -3.76 -11.94 5.15
CA GLN A 373 -5.00 -12.70 5.28
C GLN A 373 -4.68 -14.14 5.73
N SER A 374 -5.32 -14.56 6.82
CA SER A 374 -5.35 -15.96 7.27
C SER A 374 -6.65 -16.62 6.82
N PHE A 375 -6.55 -17.84 6.29
CA PHE A 375 -7.69 -18.71 5.94
C PHE A 375 -7.61 -20.05 6.71
N ASP A 376 -8.75 -20.71 6.93
CA ASP A 376 -8.79 -22.11 7.38
C ASP A 376 -7.98 -23.02 6.44
N ASP A 377 -7.26 -23.99 7.02
CA ASP A 377 -6.52 -25.01 6.27
C ASP A 377 -7.42 -26.13 5.70
N GLU A 378 -8.73 -26.13 6.04
CA GLU A 378 -9.72 -27.11 5.55
C GLU A 378 -10.87 -26.42 4.78
N GLU A 379 -11.35 -27.07 3.71
CA GLU A 379 -12.38 -26.59 2.78
C GLU A 379 -13.81 -26.84 3.32
N ASP A 380 -14.06 -26.27 4.49
CA ASP A 380 -15.27 -26.47 5.28
C ASP A 380 -16.45 -25.56 4.90
N TRP A 381 -16.22 -24.51 4.11
CA TRP A 381 -17.31 -23.61 3.71
C TRP A 381 -18.00 -24.16 2.47
N ASP A 382 -19.19 -24.72 2.64
CA ASP A 382 -20.07 -25.06 1.51
C ASP A 382 -20.74 -23.77 1.00
N THR A 383 -20.55 -23.45 -0.28
CA THR A 383 -20.97 -22.19 -0.93
C THR A 383 -21.62 -22.46 -2.29
N PRO A 384 -22.39 -21.52 -2.87
CA PRO A 384 -22.94 -21.67 -4.23
C PRO A 384 -21.88 -21.95 -5.31
N GLU A 385 -20.66 -21.46 -5.11
CA GLU A 385 -19.49 -21.63 -5.97
C GLU A 385 -18.72 -22.94 -5.73
N GLY A 386 -19.15 -23.79 -4.79
CA GLY A 386 -18.48 -25.03 -4.40
C GLY A 386 -17.95 -24.98 -2.96
N LYS A 387 -16.89 -25.74 -2.67
CA LYS A 387 -16.22 -25.67 -1.38
C LYS A 387 -15.16 -24.58 -1.36
N LYS A 388 -15.14 -23.80 -0.28
CA LYS A 388 -14.19 -22.70 -0.06
C LYS A 388 -13.61 -22.77 1.36
N ARG A 389 -12.56 -22.00 1.58
CA ARG A 389 -11.86 -21.81 2.86
C ARG A 389 -12.36 -20.51 3.49
N ARG A 390 -12.72 -20.54 4.77
CA ARG A 390 -13.15 -19.33 5.48
C ARG A 390 -11.95 -18.40 5.70
N PRO A 391 -12.04 -17.08 5.44
CA PRO A 391 -11.11 -16.15 6.04
C PRO A 391 -11.30 -16.17 7.56
N LEU A 392 -10.25 -15.90 8.33
CA LEU A 392 -10.34 -15.88 9.79
C LEU A 392 -9.85 -14.56 10.38
N ASN A 393 -8.80 -13.99 9.78
CA ASN A 393 -8.16 -12.77 10.24
C ASN A 393 -7.52 -12.03 9.05
N ARG A 394 -7.88 -10.74 8.85
CA ARG A 394 -7.17 -9.81 7.97
C ARG A 394 -6.45 -8.76 8.82
N GLN A 395 -5.13 -8.81 8.80
CA GLN A 395 -4.27 -7.71 9.26
C GLN A 395 -4.16 -6.72 8.11
N THR A 396 -4.45 -5.45 8.39
CA THR A 396 -4.38 -4.33 7.45
C THR A 396 -3.49 -3.27 8.08
N PRO A 397 -2.41 -2.80 7.43
CA PRO A 397 -1.68 -1.63 7.90
C PRO A 397 -2.65 -0.46 7.97
N GLY A 398 -2.52 0.35 9.01
CA GLY A 398 -3.50 1.40 9.28
C GLY A 398 -3.48 2.54 8.29
N ALA A 399 -4.63 3.17 8.07
CA ALA A 399 -4.70 4.55 7.56
C ALA A 399 -4.33 5.56 8.67
N PRO A 400 -4.16 6.87 8.38
CA PRO A 400 -3.75 7.85 9.38
C PRO A 400 -4.84 7.97 10.45
N PHE A 401 -4.44 8.07 11.72
CA PHE A 401 -5.37 8.19 12.85
C PHE A 401 -6.39 7.03 12.99
N GLN A 402 -6.14 5.90 12.30
CA GLN A 402 -6.76 4.60 12.58
C GLN A 402 -5.74 3.56 13.06
N GLY A 403 -4.53 3.55 12.48
CA GLY A 403 -3.50 2.56 12.78
C GLY A 403 -3.93 1.13 12.45
N ASP A 404 -3.04 0.17 12.70
CA ASP A 404 -3.16 -1.15 12.08
C ASP A 404 -4.38 -1.91 12.61
N ALA A 405 -5.14 -2.50 11.70
CA ALA A 405 -6.42 -3.12 11.98
C ALA A 405 -6.33 -4.63 11.85
N VAL A 406 -6.59 -5.34 12.95
CA VAL A 406 -6.74 -6.80 13.00
C VAL A 406 -8.23 -7.12 12.93
N ASN A 407 -8.72 -7.49 11.74
CA ASN A 407 -10.12 -7.75 11.42
C ASN A 407 -10.40 -9.26 11.48
N GLN A 408 -11.20 -9.71 12.45
CA GLN A 408 -11.58 -11.11 12.64
C GLN A 408 -13.00 -11.35 12.08
N TYR A 409 -13.24 -12.47 11.40
CA TYR A 409 -14.52 -12.78 10.73
C TYR A 409 -15.13 -14.08 11.23
N PHE A 410 -16.35 -14.08 11.78
CA PHE A 410 -17.02 -15.23 12.42
C PHE A 410 -18.37 -15.54 11.74
N ASN A 411 -18.94 -16.73 12.01
CA ASN A 411 -20.30 -17.10 11.58
C ASN A 411 -20.59 -16.93 10.08
N HIS A 412 -19.60 -17.20 9.24
CA HIS A 412 -19.66 -17.13 7.78
C HIS A 412 -20.91 -17.78 7.16
N SER A 413 -21.59 -17.04 6.29
CA SER A 413 -22.73 -17.51 5.51
C SER A 413 -22.76 -16.88 4.12
N THR A 414 -23.38 -17.56 3.15
CA THR A 414 -23.69 -17.01 1.82
C THR A 414 -25.19 -16.68 1.65
N ASP A 415 -26.01 -17.04 2.65
CA ASP A 415 -27.47 -16.84 2.62
C ASP A 415 -27.84 -15.54 3.36
N PHE A 416 -28.19 -14.51 2.59
CA PHE A 416 -28.80 -13.28 3.09
C PHE A 416 -29.63 -12.58 2.00
N SER A 417 -30.64 -11.83 2.42
CA SER A 417 -31.56 -11.10 1.56
C SER A 417 -31.00 -9.73 1.13
N ASP A 418 -31.43 -9.23 -0.03
CA ASP A 418 -30.99 -7.94 -0.61
C ASP A 418 -31.38 -6.72 0.22
N ASP A 419 -32.40 -6.83 1.07
CA ASP A 419 -32.90 -5.75 1.91
C ASP A 419 -31.86 -5.23 2.92
N VAL A 420 -30.79 -5.99 3.20
CA VAL A 420 -29.64 -5.49 3.98
C VAL A 420 -28.97 -4.27 3.33
N PHE A 421 -29.03 -4.13 2.01
CA PHE A 421 -28.47 -2.96 1.32
C PHE A 421 -29.46 -1.79 1.18
N ASP A 422 -30.76 -2.00 1.39
CA ASP A 422 -31.81 -1.01 1.12
C ASP A 422 -31.97 0.06 2.22
N ILE A 423 -31.18 -0.04 3.30
CA ILE A 423 -31.30 0.77 4.51
C ILE A 423 -31.21 2.29 4.28
N TYR A 424 -30.43 2.74 3.28
CA TYR A 424 -30.32 4.15 2.91
C TYR A 424 -31.61 4.73 2.31
N LYS A 425 -32.47 3.90 1.69
CA LYS A 425 -33.68 4.34 0.96
C LYS A 425 -34.77 4.94 1.86
N VAL A 426 -34.61 4.84 3.18
CA VAL A 426 -35.55 5.38 4.19
C VAL A 426 -34.94 6.49 5.07
N LEU A 427 -33.72 6.93 4.75
CA LEU A 427 -32.98 7.94 5.51
C LEU A 427 -32.86 9.24 4.71
N ASP A 428 -32.85 10.37 5.42
CA ASP A 428 -32.63 11.69 4.82
C ASP A 428 -31.12 11.93 4.69
N CYS A 429 -30.52 11.26 3.70
CA CYS A 429 -29.08 11.26 3.46
C CYS A 429 -28.64 12.53 2.71
N VAL A 430 -27.69 13.26 3.29
CA VAL A 430 -27.19 14.53 2.73
C VAL A 430 -25.87 14.30 2.02
N GLU A 431 -25.75 14.76 0.77
CA GLU A 431 -24.46 14.80 0.07
C GLU A 431 -23.49 15.72 0.83
N ARG A 432 -22.29 15.20 1.14
CA ARG A 432 -21.23 15.95 1.80
C ARG A 432 -20.09 16.16 0.80
N ASP A 433 -19.92 17.41 0.37
CA ASP A 433 -18.67 17.85 -0.24
C ASP A 433 -17.50 17.42 0.66
N PHE A 434 -16.57 16.64 0.12
CA PHE A 434 -15.48 16.05 0.91
C PHE A 434 -14.39 17.11 1.16
N ASN A 435 -14.74 18.13 1.95
CA ASN A 435 -13.92 19.28 2.26
C ASN A 435 -12.67 18.82 3.03
N ARG A 436 -11.58 18.61 2.29
CA ARG A 436 -10.29 18.17 2.84
C ARG A 436 -9.68 19.20 3.77
N THR A 437 -9.99 20.49 3.61
CA THR A 437 -9.58 21.55 4.55
C THR A 437 -10.25 21.35 5.92
N GLU A 438 -11.56 21.14 6.00
CA GLU A 438 -12.26 20.82 7.26
C GLU A 438 -11.73 19.51 7.90
N PHE A 439 -11.28 18.54 7.08
CA PHE A 439 -10.63 17.34 7.58
C PHE A 439 -9.22 17.63 8.12
N ALA A 440 -8.38 18.34 7.39
CA ALA A 440 -7.01 18.68 7.76
C ALA A 440 -6.95 19.60 8.99
N GLU A 441 -7.76 20.66 9.03
CA GLU A 441 -7.95 21.53 10.21
C GLU A 441 -8.36 20.70 11.44
N ARG A 442 -9.24 19.70 11.27
CA ARG A 442 -9.64 18.78 12.34
C ARG A 442 -8.52 17.83 12.74
N GLN A 443 -7.67 17.36 11.82
CA GLN A 443 -6.50 16.54 12.18
C GLN A 443 -5.44 17.36 12.93
N GLU A 444 -5.13 18.57 12.46
CA GLU A 444 -4.20 19.49 13.14
C GLU A 444 -4.71 19.82 14.55
N GLN A 445 -6.01 20.13 14.71
CA GLN A 445 -6.62 20.34 16.02
C GLN A 445 -6.51 19.09 16.91
N LEU A 446 -6.90 17.91 16.42
CA LEU A 446 -6.86 16.68 17.21
C LEU A 446 -5.43 16.29 17.62
N ALA A 447 -4.46 16.45 16.74
CA ALA A 447 -3.05 16.21 17.03
C ALA A 447 -2.54 17.18 18.10
N ALA A 448 -2.85 18.48 17.98
CA ALA A 448 -2.51 19.48 18.99
C ALA A 448 -3.18 19.21 20.36
N GLU A 449 -4.42 18.71 20.38
CA GLU A 449 -5.12 18.30 21.60
C GLU A 449 -4.53 17.02 22.22
N GLN A 450 -4.07 16.07 21.41
CA GLN A 450 -3.46 14.81 21.86
C GLN A 450 -1.94 14.90 22.16
N GLY A 451 -1.30 16.04 21.86
CA GLY A 451 0.14 16.24 22.00
C GLY A 451 0.97 15.48 20.96
N VAL A 452 0.43 15.28 19.77
CA VAL A 452 1.07 14.65 18.61
C VAL A 452 1.48 15.74 17.61
N GLU A 453 2.63 15.60 16.99
CA GLU A 453 3.09 16.51 15.94
C GLU A 453 2.44 16.11 14.60
N PHE A 454 1.63 16.99 14.02
CA PHE A 454 0.95 16.76 12.75
C PHE A 454 1.80 17.30 11.60
N ASP A 455 2.45 16.40 10.87
CA ASP A 455 3.16 16.73 9.63
C ASP A 455 2.30 16.36 8.42
N ALA A 456 1.72 17.38 7.77
CA ALA A 456 0.94 17.23 6.55
C ALA A 456 1.78 16.89 5.29
N SER A 457 3.11 16.85 5.41
CA SER A 457 4.05 16.51 4.32
C SER A 457 4.70 15.12 4.48
N ALA A 458 4.39 14.39 5.54
CA ALA A 458 5.03 13.12 5.86
C ALA A 458 4.64 12.00 4.85
N PRO A 459 5.58 11.09 4.49
CA PRO A 459 5.35 10.03 3.52
C PRO A 459 4.68 8.80 4.14
N GLY A 460 3.79 8.16 3.38
CA GLY A 460 2.94 7.06 3.86
C GLY A 460 1.78 7.58 4.71
N LEU A 461 0.66 6.84 4.72
CA LEU A 461 -0.49 7.19 5.55
C LEU A 461 -0.27 6.75 7.02
N ASN A 462 0.70 5.86 7.28
CA ASN A 462 0.99 5.36 8.63
C ASN A 462 2.49 5.20 8.94
N LEU A 463 3.05 6.27 9.54
CA LEU A 463 4.43 6.38 10.01
C LEU A 463 4.84 5.41 11.15
N ASN A 464 3.94 4.59 11.68
CA ASN A 464 4.20 3.71 12.83
C ASN A 464 3.49 2.33 12.68
N SER A 465 3.48 1.78 11.47
CA SER A 465 2.90 0.45 11.21
C SER A 465 3.60 -0.64 12.04
N SER A 466 2.88 -1.30 12.94
CA SER A 466 3.39 -2.47 13.65
C SER A 466 3.51 -3.71 12.74
N PHE A 467 3.16 -3.58 11.46
CA PHE A 467 3.24 -4.59 10.40
C PHE A 467 4.23 -4.18 9.28
N HIS A 468 5.31 -3.46 9.63
CA HIS A 468 6.44 -3.21 8.74
C HIS A 468 7.04 -4.49 8.14
N VAL A 469 7.75 -4.33 7.02
CA VAL A 469 8.34 -5.40 6.22
C VAL A 469 9.48 -6.13 6.95
N ASP A 470 9.28 -7.42 7.22
CA ASP A 470 10.39 -8.38 7.20
C ASP A 470 10.56 -8.90 5.75
N SER A 471 11.67 -8.52 5.12
CA SER A 471 12.05 -8.89 3.76
C SER A 471 12.75 -10.25 3.67
N GLY A 472 13.13 -10.85 4.80
CA GLY A 472 13.79 -12.15 4.89
C GLY A 472 12.86 -13.36 4.75
N VAL A 473 11.55 -13.17 4.60
CA VAL A 473 10.62 -14.27 4.31
C VAL A 473 10.77 -14.71 2.86
N LEU A 474 11.44 -15.85 2.67
CA LEU A 474 11.58 -16.56 1.40
C LEU A 474 10.20 -16.79 0.73
N ASP A 475 10.14 -16.65 -0.59
CA ASP A 475 8.96 -17.00 -1.38
C ASP A 475 8.70 -18.51 -1.34
N VAL A 476 7.78 -18.94 -0.47
CA VAL A 476 7.36 -20.34 -0.37
C VAL A 476 6.29 -20.63 -1.41
N GLU A 477 6.63 -21.41 -2.44
CA GLU A 477 5.67 -21.91 -3.42
C GLU A 477 4.58 -22.76 -2.73
N CYS A 478 3.32 -22.31 -2.74
CA CYS A 478 2.22 -23.09 -2.17
C CYS A 478 1.74 -24.20 -3.13
N LYS A 479 2.47 -25.32 -3.17
CA LYS A 479 2.18 -26.52 -3.99
C LYS A 479 0.81 -27.19 -3.72
N GLU A 480 0.12 -26.75 -2.66
CA GLU A 480 -1.21 -27.20 -2.24
C GLU A 480 -2.28 -26.10 -2.35
N CYS A 481 -1.97 -24.97 -3.00
CA CYS A 481 -2.91 -23.88 -3.23
C CYS A 481 -3.39 -23.90 -4.68
N ASP A 482 -4.71 -23.87 -4.88
CA ASP A 482 -5.34 -23.68 -6.19
C ASP A 482 -5.50 -22.18 -6.49
N ILE A 483 -4.36 -21.48 -6.53
CA ILE A 483 -4.25 -20.04 -6.83
C ILE A 483 -3.19 -19.87 -7.92
N GLU A 484 -3.48 -19.07 -8.94
CA GLU A 484 -2.48 -18.62 -9.92
C GLU A 484 -1.78 -17.35 -9.41
N TYR A 485 -0.53 -17.51 -8.98
CA TYR A 485 0.34 -16.39 -8.56
C TYR A 485 1.30 -16.01 -9.68
N ALA A 486 1.57 -14.72 -9.84
CA ALA A 486 2.79 -14.25 -10.47
C ALA A 486 3.96 -14.43 -9.50
N VAL A 487 4.49 -15.65 -9.40
CA VAL A 487 5.75 -15.90 -8.70
C VAL A 487 6.84 -15.13 -9.44
N ARG A 488 7.54 -14.22 -8.75
CA ARG A 488 8.84 -13.73 -9.24
C ARG A 488 9.85 -14.86 -9.07
N SER A 489 10.01 -15.66 -10.13
CA SER A 489 11.13 -16.59 -10.21
C SER A 489 12.44 -15.80 -10.13
N VAL A 490 13.25 -16.10 -9.12
CA VAL A 490 14.66 -15.71 -9.06
C VAL A 490 15.50 -16.78 -9.78
N ASP A 491 14.96 -17.32 -10.88
CA ASP A 491 15.54 -18.43 -11.62
C ASP A 491 16.55 -17.90 -12.64
N GLY A 492 17.84 -18.03 -12.28
CA GLY A 492 18.93 -17.91 -13.24
C GLY A 492 18.78 -18.97 -14.33
N GLY A 493 18.37 -18.54 -15.53
CA GLY A 493 17.89 -19.42 -16.57
C GLY A 493 18.88 -20.50 -17.01
N LYS A 494 18.43 -21.76 -16.97
CA LYS A 494 18.97 -22.83 -17.81
C LYS A 494 17.80 -23.55 -18.47
N GLU A 495 17.75 -23.49 -19.80
CA GLU A 495 16.82 -24.28 -20.59
C GLU A 495 17.22 -25.77 -20.51
N GLU A 496 16.27 -26.65 -20.17
CA GLU A 496 16.49 -28.09 -20.27
C GLU A 496 16.35 -28.55 -21.73
N GLU A 497 17.48 -28.75 -22.42
CA GLU A 497 17.48 -29.61 -23.61
C GLU A 497 17.29 -31.09 -23.22
N SER A 498 16.65 -31.85 -24.09
CA SER A 498 16.08 -33.18 -23.79
C SER A 498 17.12 -34.28 -23.54
N PRO A 499 16.80 -35.30 -22.71
CA PRO A 499 17.75 -36.35 -22.33
C PRO A 499 17.96 -37.42 -23.41
N ASP A 500 19.20 -37.85 -23.58
CA ASP A 500 19.57 -39.14 -24.18
C ASP A 500 20.94 -39.62 -23.61
N ASP A 501 21.27 -40.89 -23.86
CA ASP A 501 22.52 -41.60 -23.51
C ASP A 501 22.89 -41.75 -22.01
N ILE A 502 22.33 -42.81 -21.43
CA ILE A 502 22.76 -43.47 -20.20
C ILE A 502 24.14 -44.15 -20.39
N GLU A 503 25.13 -43.88 -19.53
CA GLU A 503 26.12 -44.92 -19.16
C GLU A 503 26.79 -44.70 -17.78
N GLU A 504 26.31 -45.46 -16.78
CA GLU A 504 27.07 -45.91 -15.60
C GLU A 504 27.33 -47.43 -15.79
N PRO A 505 28.26 -48.11 -15.06
CA PRO A 505 29.00 -47.66 -13.87
C PRO A 505 30.53 -48.02 -13.89
N ALA A 506 31.27 -47.74 -12.80
CA ALA A 506 31.85 -48.79 -11.92
C ALA A 506 32.94 -48.33 -10.92
N ALA A 507 32.72 -48.72 -9.64
CA ALA A 507 33.67 -49.32 -8.69
C ALA A 507 34.86 -48.53 -8.06
N GLU A 508 34.86 -48.55 -6.70
CA GLU A 508 36.00 -48.82 -5.76
C GLU A 508 37.32 -48.03 -5.95
N ALA A 509 37.86 -47.30 -4.95
CA ALA A 509 38.23 -47.86 -3.64
C ALA A 509 38.73 -46.80 -2.61
N GLU A 510 38.35 -46.98 -1.34
CA GLU A 510 39.17 -46.66 -0.15
C GLU A 510 40.27 -47.76 0.01
N PRO A 511 41.42 -47.58 0.72
CA PRO A 511 41.67 -46.57 1.76
C PRO A 511 43.09 -45.93 1.78
N ALA A 512 43.34 -45.01 2.74
CA ALA A 512 44.36 -45.15 3.80
C ALA A 512 44.89 -43.81 4.36
N GLU A 513 45.07 -43.74 5.69
CA GLU A 513 45.69 -42.60 6.40
C GLU A 513 47.19 -42.44 6.07
N SER A 514 47.68 -41.19 5.97
CA SER A 514 49.05 -40.88 6.42
C SER A 514 49.28 -39.40 6.74
N GLY A 515 50.13 -39.13 7.73
CA GLY A 515 51.09 -38.00 7.67
C GLY A 515 50.54 -36.58 7.88
N GLY A 516 49.94 -36.29 9.03
CA GLY A 516 49.67 -34.91 9.44
C GLY A 516 50.97 -34.09 9.58
N ALA A 517 51.13 -33.06 8.74
CA ALA A 517 52.12 -32.00 8.92
C ALA A 517 51.39 -30.76 9.50
N ALA A 518 51.97 -30.14 10.54
CA ALA A 518 51.36 -28.97 11.17
C ALA A 518 51.50 -27.73 10.27
N VAL A 519 50.41 -27.35 9.60
CA VAL A 519 50.26 -26.05 8.95
C VAL A 519 50.38 -24.96 10.02
N PRO A 520 51.18 -23.89 9.83
CA PRO A 520 51.24 -22.79 10.79
C PRO A 520 49.88 -22.07 10.85
N PRO A 521 49.43 -21.63 12.03
CA PRO A 521 48.18 -20.88 12.14
C PRO A 521 48.27 -19.57 11.33
N GLY A 522 47.31 -19.33 10.44
CA GLY A 522 47.25 -18.16 9.57
C GLY A 522 47.57 -18.38 8.09
N ALA A 523 47.66 -19.63 7.62
CA ALA A 523 47.68 -19.94 6.18
C ALA A 523 46.33 -20.52 5.73
N SER A 524 45.64 -19.83 4.81
CA SER A 524 44.44 -20.35 4.17
C SER A 524 44.79 -21.55 3.29
N ASN A 525 44.00 -22.62 3.37
CA ASN A 525 44.14 -23.79 2.48
C ASN A 525 43.41 -23.60 1.13
N THR A 526 42.69 -22.48 0.95
CA THR A 526 42.02 -22.15 -0.31
C THR A 526 43.06 -21.79 -1.37
N PRO A 527 43.09 -22.45 -2.55
CA PRO A 527 44.00 -22.10 -3.64
C PRO A 527 43.60 -20.78 -4.31
N ASP A 528 44.49 -20.18 -5.11
CA ASP A 528 44.12 -19.08 -6.00
C ASP A 528 43.01 -19.54 -6.97
N PHE A 529 41.99 -18.70 -7.16
CA PHE A 529 40.88 -18.94 -8.10
C PHE A 529 40.38 -17.62 -8.70
N GLU A 530 39.78 -17.69 -9.89
CA GLU A 530 39.14 -16.56 -10.56
C GLU A 530 37.84 -17.02 -11.22
N GLY A 531 36.89 -16.10 -11.39
CA GLY A 531 35.59 -16.36 -11.99
C GLY A 531 34.89 -15.06 -12.41
N SER A 532 33.77 -15.20 -13.12
CA SER A 532 32.94 -14.07 -13.53
C SER A 532 31.49 -14.48 -13.78
N GLN A 533 30.57 -13.54 -13.57
CA GLN A 533 29.14 -13.72 -13.77
C GLN A 533 28.52 -12.45 -14.37
N GLU A 534 27.85 -12.59 -15.51
CA GLU A 534 26.83 -11.62 -15.94
C GLU A 534 25.57 -11.94 -15.12
N VAL A 535 25.14 -10.99 -14.27
CA VAL A 535 24.03 -11.19 -13.33
C VAL A 535 22.69 -10.75 -13.96
N ASN A 536 22.75 -9.83 -14.92
CA ASN A 536 21.71 -9.52 -15.89
C ASN A 536 22.34 -8.87 -17.13
N ASP A 537 21.50 -8.33 -18.00
CA ASP A 537 21.84 -7.62 -19.24
C ASP A 537 22.60 -6.29 -19.05
N GLU A 538 22.69 -5.79 -17.82
CA GLU A 538 23.34 -4.51 -17.48
C GLU A 538 24.51 -4.65 -16.50
N VAL A 539 24.56 -5.73 -15.69
CA VAL A 539 25.49 -5.90 -14.56
C VAL A 539 26.34 -7.15 -14.73
N SER A 540 27.66 -6.98 -14.74
CA SER A 540 28.63 -8.07 -14.65
C SER A 540 29.58 -7.91 -13.47
N VAL A 541 30.03 -9.03 -12.91
CA VAL A 541 30.96 -9.08 -11.77
C VAL A 541 32.06 -10.10 -12.06
N GLU A 542 33.31 -9.66 -12.03
CA GLU A 542 34.51 -10.52 -12.10
C GLU A 542 35.20 -10.58 -10.73
N TRP A 543 35.85 -11.69 -10.41
CA TRP A 543 36.62 -11.83 -9.17
C TRP A 543 37.90 -12.66 -9.33
N LYS A 544 38.91 -12.35 -8.51
CA LYS A 544 40.20 -13.04 -8.44
C LYS A 544 40.68 -13.13 -6.98
N TYR A 545 40.85 -14.34 -6.46
CA TYR A 545 41.38 -14.60 -5.12
C TYR A 545 42.85 -15.00 -5.17
N HIS A 546 43.64 -14.37 -4.31
CA HIS A 546 45.05 -14.68 -4.10
C HIS A 546 45.25 -15.25 -2.70
N SER A 547 45.57 -16.54 -2.64
CA SER A 547 45.82 -17.30 -1.40
C SER A 547 47.04 -16.80 -0.65
N ALA A 548 48.06 -16.32 -1.37
CA ALA A 548 49.33 -15.85 -0.81
C ALA A 548 49.20 -14.63 0.14
N ASN A 549 48.08 -13.91 0.09
CA ASN A 549 47.76 -12.78 0.96
C ASN A 549 46.26 -12.75 1.35
N SER A 550 45.55 -13.88 1.26
CA SER A 550 44.11 -14.02 1.54
C SER A 550 43.25 -12.85 1.02
N THR A 551 43.52 -12.42 -0.21
CA THR A 551 42.93 -11.21 -0.80
C THR A 551 42.03 -11.58 -1.97
N LEU A 552 40.76 -11.18 -1.90
CA LEU A 552 39.82 -11.22 -3.00
C LEU A 552 39.75 -9.84 -3.67
N MET A 553 40.04 -9.78 -4.97
CA MET A 553 39.72 -8.64 -5.82
C MET A 553 38.39 -8.90 -6.52
N ILE A 554 37.51 -7.90 -6.58
CA ILE A 554 36.24 -7.93 -7.31
C ILE A 554 36.17 -6.70 -8.21
N THR A 555 35.79 -6.88 -9.46
CA THR A 555 35.50 -5.80 -10.41
C THR A 555 34.05 -5.95 -10.86
N ALA A 556 33.19 -5.07 -10.38
CA ALA A 556 31.80 -5.01 -10.78
C ALA A 556 31.59 -3.88 -11.80
N THR A 557 30.80 -4.15 -12.84
CA THR A 557 30.54 -3.23 -13.96
C THR A 557 29.05 -3.10 -14.18
N LEU A 558 28.58 -1.86 -14.35
CA LEU A 558 27.22 -1.50 -14.76
C LEU A 558 27.27 -0.79 -16.12
N ASP A 559 26.62 -1.36 -17.14
CA ASP A 559 26.50 -0.79 -18.50
C ASP A 559 25.41 0.29 -18.61
N LYS A 560 25.38 1.20 -17.61
CA LYS A 560 24.35 2.23 -17.49
C LYS A 560 24.91 3.44 -16.74
N ASP A 561 24.49 4.63 -17.16
CA ASP A 561 24.82 5.88 -16.46
C ASP A 561 23.83 6.10 -15.30
N ALA A 562 24.06 5.36 -14.22
CA ALA A 562 23.26 5.28 -13.01
C ALA A 562 24.21 5.11 -11.81
N TRP A 563 23.76 5.41 -10.59
CA TRP A 563 24.58 5.04 -9.43
C TRP A 563 24.57 3.52 -9.28
N PHE A 564 25.67 2.98 -8.79
CA PHE A 564 25.91 1.54 -8.62
C PHE A 564 26.45 1.27 -7.21
N SER A 565 26.12 0.12 -6.62
CA SER A 565 26.51 -0.26 -5.26
C SER A 565 26.89 -1.73 -5.20
N ILE A 566 27.94 -2.03 -4.42
CA ILE A 566 28.38 -3.39 -4.06
C ILE A 566 28.52 -3.49 -2.54
N ALA A 567 27.93 -4.53 -1.94
CA ALA A 567 27.91 -4.77 -0.51
C ALA A 567 28.25 -6.25 -0.17
N PHE A 568 28.76 -6.46 1.04
CA PHE A 568 29.10 -7.79 1.59
C PHE A 568 28.36 -8.02 2.91
N PRO A 569 27.10 -8.50 2.87
CA PRO A 569 26.33 -8.73 4.07
C PRO A 569 26.74 -9.99 4.82
N GLU A 570 26.41 -10.04 6.12
CA GLU A 570 26.58 -11.25 6.95
C GLU A 570 25.49 -12.30 6.68
N ILE A 571 24.36 -11.89 6.10
CA ILE A 571 23.24 -12.74 5.69
C ILE A 571 23.18 -12.75 4.17
N GLU A 572 23.16 -13.94 3.57
CA GLU A 572 23.19 -14.11 2.12
C GLU A 572 22.05 -13.35 1.42
N CYS A 573 22.39 -12.59 0.38
CA CYS A 573 21.49 -11.75 -0.43
C CYS A 573 20.75 -10.59 0.29
N LEU A 574 20.97 -10.35 1.58
CA LEU A 574 20.28 -9.31 2.35
C LEU A 574 21.09 -8.00 2.39
N MET A 575 20.58 -6.91 1.82
CA MET A 575 21.34 -5.63 1.77
C MET A 575 21.55 -4.92 3.10
N GLU A 576 20.83 -5.30 4.17
CA GLU A 576 20.80 -4.56 5.43
C GLU A 576 20.84 -5.52 6.64
N PRO A 577 21.72 -5.33 7.63
CA PRO A 577 22.81 -4.35 7.66
C PRO A 577 23.97 -4.75 6.74
N ALA A 578 24.45 -3.83 5.91
CA ALA A 578 25.67 -4.04 5.14
C ALA A 578 26.49 -2.76 4.96
N VAL A 579 27.81 -2.92 4.96
CA VAL A 579 28.73 -1.89 4.44
C VAL A 579 28.81 -2.06 2.92
N SER A 580 28.57 -0.97 2.21
CA SER A 580 28.58 -0.89 0.76
C SER A 580 29.60 0.12 0.25
N VAL A 581 30.10 -0.09 -0.97
CA VAL A 581 30.72 0.97 -1.78
C VAL A 581 29.66 1.41 -2.78
N ILE A 582 29.31 2.71 -2.77
CA ILE A 582 28.40 3.29 -3.77
C ILE A 582 29.20 4.24 -4.65
N ALA A 583 29.04 4.07 -5.97
CA ALA A 583 29.58 4.90 -7.02
C ALA A 583 28.44 5.69 -7.68
N ILE A 584 28.53 7.02 -7.66
CA ILE A 584 27.54 7.95 -8.22
C ILE A 584 28.21 8.70 -9.38
N PRO A 585 27.75 8.53 -10.63
CA PRO A 585 28.32 9.24 -11.77
C PRO A 585 27.97 10.74 -11.73
N ASP A 586 28.93 11.58 -12.10
CA ASP A 586 28.78 13.03 -12.28
C ASP A 586 29.53 13.45 -13.56
N GLY A 587 28.80 13.50 -14.68
CA GLY A 587 29.38 13.70 -16.01
C GLY A 587 30.41 12.62 -16.35
N ASP A 588 31.64 13.03 -16.69
CA ASP A 588 32.77 12.10 -16.94
C ASP A 588 33.42 11.56 -15.64
N GLN A 589 32.98 12.00 -14.46
CA GLN A 589 33.54 11.62 -13.16
C GLN A 589 32.62 10.64 -12.42
N VAL A 590 33.14 10.05 -11.34
CA VAL A 590 32.39 9.20 -10.41
C VAL A 590 32.77 9.60 -8.99
N LEU A 591 31.79 10.06 -8.22
CA LEU A 591 31.90 10.24 -6.78
C LEU A 591 31.69 8.87 -6.12
N SER A 592 32.55 8.47 -5.19
CA SER A 592 32.38 7.19 -4.49
C SER A 592 32.89 7.24 -3.06
N ASN A 593 32.18 6.54 -2.17
CA ASN A 593 32.61 6.34 -0.79
C ASN A 593 32.02 5.04 -0.21
N ARG A 594 32.33 4.75 1.05
CA ARG A 594 31.68 3.71 1.86
C ARG A 594 30.45 4.24 2.57
N TYR A 595 29.40 3.43 2.58
CA TYR A 595 28.11 3.78 3.16
C TYR A 595 27.57 2.61 3.97
N SER A 596 26.93 2.91 5.11
CA SER A 596 26.32 1.92 6.00
C SER A 596 24.83 1.84 5.70
N ILE A 597 24.38 0.74 5.10
CA ILE A 597 22.97 0.54 4.77
C ILE A 597 22.32 -0.20 5.94
N ASN A 598 21.63 0.56 6.81
CA ASN A 598 21.09 0.06 8.09
C ASN A 598 19.56 0.15 8.21
N SER A 599 18.87 0.77 7.24
CA SER A 599 17.40 0.82 7.16
C SER A 599 16.95 1.41 5.82
N HIS A 600 15.93 0.80 5.19
CA HIS A 600 15.22 1.36 4.03
C HIS A 600 14.62 2.77 4.26
N ALA A 601 14.39 3.17 5.52
CA ALA A 601 13.59 4.33 5.91
C ALA A 601 14.26 5.72 5.79
N MET A 602 15.52 5.84 5.35
CA MET A 602 16.22 7.13 5.35
C MET A 602 16.23 7.85 3.99
N SER A 603 15.83 9.12 4.00
CA SER A 603 16.07 10.06 2.90
C SER A 603 17.54 10.46 2.86
N GLY A 604 18.31 9.79 2.01
CA GLY A 604 19.70 10.12 1.73
C GLY A 604 20.68 9.05 2.19
N ILE A 605 21.56 8.68 1.26
CA ILE A 605 22.75 7.86 1.49
C ILE A 605 23.63 8.55 2.56
N GLN A 606 23.74 7.96 3.75
CA GLN A 606 24.58 8.50 4.83
C GLN A 606 26.03 8.02 4.72
N GLU A 607 26.92 8.95 4.40
CA GLU A 607 28.38 8.76 4.38
C GLU A 607 28.90 8.29 5.75
N MET A 608 29.74 7.26 5.77
CA MET A 608 30.31 6.78 7.04
C MET A 608 31.37 7.77 7.56
N VAL A 609 30.99 8.59 8.54
CA VAL A 609 31.87 9.54 9.21
C VAL A 609 32.67 8.85 10.33
N GLY A 610 33.60 7.97 9.95
CA GLY A 610 34.50 7.29 10.89
C GLY A 610 35.50 6.34 10.23
N ASP A 611 36.60 6.04 10.93
CA ASP A 611 37.64 5.09 10.52
C ASP A 611 37.23 3.60 10.75
N ASP A 612 35.94 3.30 10.90
CA ASP A 612 35.49 1.94 11.22
C ASP A 612 35.73 0.99 10.02
N GLU A 613 36.62 0.01 10.25
CA GLU A 613 37.15 -0.94 9.26
C GLU A 613 36.11 -2.03 8.88
N GLY A 614 34.92 -1.62 8.42
CA GLY A 614 33.76 -2.45 8.11
C GLY A 614 33.91 -3.39 6.91
N GLY A 615 34.95 -4.20 6.87
CA GLY A 615 35.13 -5.32 5.94
C GLY A 615 35.47 -4.96 4.49
N ILE A 616 35.70 -3.68 4.15
CA ILE A 616 36.11 -3.23 2.81
C ILE A 616 37.37 -2.34 2.92
N PRO A 617 38.60 -2.90 2.98
CA PRO A 617 39.82 -2.13 3.26
C PRO A 617 40.22 -1.18 2.12
N SER A 618 40.00 -1.54 0.86
CA SER A 618 40.28 -0.66 -0.29
C SER A 618 39.26 -0.86 -1.42
N PHE A 619 38.93 0.23 -2.11
CA PHE A 619 38.08 0.25 -3.30
C PHE A 619 38.52 1.35 -4.27
N SER A 620 38.02 1.27 -5.49
CA SER A 620 38.16 2.23 -6.59
C SER A 620 36.82 2.32 -7.32
N ALA A 621 36.50 3.45 -7.94
CA ALA A 621 35.37 3.56 -8.86
C ALA A 621 35.66 4.59 -9.96
N GLY A 622 35.04 4.40 -11.13
CA GLY A 622 35.24 5.26 -12.29
C GLY A 622 34.35 4.90 -13.48
N LYS A 623 34.48 5.64 -14.58
CA LYS A 623 33.82 5.31 -15.86
C LYS A 623 34.78 4.64 -16.83
N VAL A 624 34.29 3.61 -17.53
CA VAL A 624 34.96 2.94 -18.65
C VAL A 624 34.04 3.02 -19.87
N GLY A 625 34.16 4.13 -20.61
CA GLY A 625 33.18 4.49 -21.63
C GLY A 625 31.85 4.89 -20.96
N PRO A 626 30.69 4.34 -21.38
CA PRO A 626 29.41 4.60 -20.73
C PRO A 626 29.24 3.86 -19.39
N LYS A 627 30.11 2.87 -19.09
CA LYS A 627 29.93 1.96 -17.97
C LYS A 627 30.47 2.55 -16.67
N VAL A 628 29.73 2.40 -15.57
CA VAL A 628 30.23 2.66 -14.20
C VAL A 628 30.90 1.38 -13.69
N VAL A 629 32.11 1.49 -13.17
CA VAL A 629 32.92 0.37 -12.65
C VAL A 629 33.26 0.62 -11.19
N ILE A 630 33.13 -0.42 -10.37
CA ILE A 630 33.56 -0.48 -8.97
C ILE A 630 34.59 -1.61 -8.84
N GLU A 631 35.78 -1.29 -8.34
CA GLU A 631 36.81 -2.25 -7.97
C GLU A 631 36.88 -2.33 -6.44
N ILE A 632 36.88 -3.54 -5.88
CA ILE A 632 37.01 -3.76 -4.43
C ILE A 632 38.10 -4.78 -4.16
N GLN A 633 38.92 -4.49 -3.15
CA GLN A 633 39.87 -5.42 -2.57
C GLN A 633 39.43 -5.76 -1.13
N LYS A 634 39.12 -7.02 -0.88
CA LYS A 634 38.61 -7.55 0.40
C LYS A 634 39.56 -8.61 0.96
N TYR A 635 39.80 -8.57 2.27
CA TYR A 635 40.49 -9.65 2.98
C TYR A 635 39.50 -10.77 3.33
N VAL A 636 39.85 -12.02 3.02
CA VAL A 636 39.00 -13.21 3.22
C VAL A 636 39.89 -14.37 3.69
N GLU A 637 39.83 -14.68 5.00
CA GLU A 637 40.70 -15.69 5.63
C GLU A 637 40.47 -17.09 5.07
N ASP A 638 39.21 -17.53 4.93
CA ASP A 638 38.83 -18.73 4.20
C ASP A 638 37.45 -18.58 3.53
N PHE A 639 37.11 -19.55 2.68
CA PHE A 639 35.79 -19.70 2.05
C PHE A 639 35.10 -20.97 2.59
N SER A 640 35.09 -21.16 3.92
CA SER A 640 34.31 -22.23 4.57
C SER A 640 32.79 -22.05 4.37
N THR A 641 32.37 -20.81 4.13
CA THR A 641 31.08 -20.45 3.52
C THR A 641 31.33 -19.65 2.23
N PRO A 642 30.45 -19.73 1.22
CA PRO A 642 30.49 -18.81 0.08
C PRO A 642 30.40 -17.35 0.54
N LEU A 643 31.14 -16.45 -0.11
CA LEU A 643 31.03 -15.02 0.15
C LEU A 643 29.87 -14.45 -0.65
N SER A 644 28.78 -14.08 0.02
CA SER A 644 27.69 -13.35 -0.62
C SER A 644 28.13 -11.95 -1.04
N VAL A 645 27.83 -11.58 -2.28
CA VAL A 645 28.04 -10.26 -2.87
C VAL A 645 26.70 -9.76 -3.37
N THR A 646 26.24 -8.65 -2.83
CA THR A 646 24.93 -8.08 -3.14
C THR A 646 25.11 -6.74 -3.85
N TRP A 647 24.37 -6.49 -4.93
CA TRP A 647 24.52 -5.32 -5.79
C TRP A 647 23.20 -4.56 -5.96
N ALA A 648 23.29 -3.24 -6.11
CA ALA A 648 22.15 -2.35 -6.35
C ALA A 648 22.50 -1.29 -7.40
N ARG A 649 21.51 -0.79 -8.15
CA ARG A 649 21.67 0.37 -9.04
C ARG A 649 20.41 1.22 -9.16
N GLY A 650 20.59 2.54 -9.29
CA GLY A 650 19.47 3.49 -9.32
C GLY A 650 19.77 4.82 -9.98
N PHE A 651 18.70 5.60 -10.21
CA PHE A 651 18.78 6.97 -10.73
C PHE A 651 18.54 8.03 -9.64
N GLU A 652 18.01 7.63 -8.48
CA GLU A 652 17.68 8.50 -7.33
C GLU A 652 18.45 8.06 -6.08
N GLN A 653 18.80 8.98 -5.18
CA GLN A 653 19.66 8.74 -4.00
C GLN A 653 19.02 7.92 -2.86
N LYS A 654 18.06 7.02 -3.15
CA LYS A 654 17.33 6.22 -2.15
C LYS A 654 17.27 4.74 -2.53
N LEU A 655 17.94 3.89 -1.74
CA LEU A 655 18.05 2.44 -1.97
C LEU A 655 16.73 1.66 -1.92
N GLY A 656 15.71 2.14 -1.19
CA GLY A 656 14.44 1.44 -1.00
C GLY A 656 13.61 1.24 -2.29
N TYR A 657 13.72 2.15 -3.27
CA TYR A 657 12.83 2.24 -4.44
C TYR A 657 13.16 1.24 -5.56
N HIS A 658 13.89 0.16 -5.27
CA HIS A 658 14.44 -0.75 -6.29
C HIS A 658 13.93 -2.17 -6.12
N GLY A 659 12.71 -2.40 -6.62
CA GLY A 659 12.20 -3.72 -6.98
C GLY A 659 12.57 -4.10 -8.42
N GLY A 660 12.62 -5.40 -8.73
CA GLY A 660 13.03 -5.91 -10.04
C GLY A 660 14.54 -5.77 -10.30
N ASN A 661 14.96 -5.67 -11.57
CA ASN A 661 16.35 -5.67 -12.05
C ASN A 661 17.24 -4.51 -11.52
N GLY A 662 16.76 -3.70 -10.58
CA GLY A 662 17.56 -2.70 -9.86
C GLY A 662 18.44 -3.26 -8.74
N LYS A 663 18.26 -4.52 -8.34
CA LYS A 663 19.10 -5.20 -7.34
C LYS A 663 19.20 -6.70 -7.57
N GLY A 664 20.24 -7.32 -6.98
CA GLY A 664 20.43 -8.77 -6.97
C GLY A 664 21.62 -9.19 -6.11
N CYS A 665 21.92 -10.49 -6.11
CA CYS A 665 23.04 -11.07 -5.39
C CYS A 665 23.70 -12.20 -6.19
N LEU A 666 24.91 -12.56 -5.77
CA LEU A 666 25.65 -13.76 -6.18
C LEU A 666 26.51 -14.23 -5.01
N SER A 667 27.04 -15.46 -5.08
CA SER A 667 27.87 -16.02 -4.00
C SER A 667 29.18 -16.58 -4.56
N ILE A 668 30.30 -16.01 -4.12
CA ILE A 668 31.65 -16.35 -4.59
C ILE A 668 32.20 -17.52 -3.77
N ALA A 669 32.58 -18.60 -4.44
CA ALA A 669 33.23 -19.76 -3.83
C ALA A 669 34.32 -20.35 -4.76
N PRO A 670 35.29 -21.12 -4.22
CA PRO A 670 36.30 -21.79 -5.04
C PRO A 670 35.65 -22.85 -5.95
N GLY A 671 35.65 -22.60 -7.27
CA GLY A 671 35.03 -23.49 -8.26
C GLY A 671 33.57 -23.17 -8.61
N ALA A 672 33.09 -21.97 -8.26
CA ALA A 672 31.90 -21.36 -8.86
C ALA A 672 32.21 -20.80 -10.26
#